data_AF-D6X8T1-F1
#
_entry.id   AF-D6X8T1-F1
#
_cell.length_a   1.000
_cell.length_b   1.000
_cell.length_c   1.000
_cell.angle_alpha   90.00
_cell.angle_beta   90.00
_cell.angle_gamma   90.00
#
_symmetry.space_group_name_H-M   'P 1'
#
loop_
_entity.id
_entity.type
_entity.pdbx_description
1 polymer ?
#
loop_
_entity_poly.entity_id
_entity_poly.type
_entity_poly.pdbx_seq_one_letter_code
_entity_poly.pdbx_strand_id
1 'polypeptide(L)'
;MVPATAAGRAAGLNTPLVGPGTADAWPAGDGATVDLPVYHWWTFRTAAAGTFEELARRLRFRPAAEAGLGTRTIDVGRPWPAEQETGPASVALDGALRVPGTAAPEVWSDTAAQDRFRALARMRLDAPALRRTETGSPVEDRDTAAVAPPLYGSHHTGQQTVPDDPNSWMSTLNLEVRRRVAAALGARYVQLEQEFLMARAWEQVGEIRQANRLLAVGELAAAAAEQAQSKHLAPLDVADLVTVMAPVSNRMPLSDAVAGPVGAPTTLATMLAASPVPTGAADTSFVRLTRRSGALARRAGRVATGGATVAGGPRPVIEERLSEMGLVGAEAPEAGLPGELRAGVGPQRLQLLRMTDRIPAGFWARRSESEARPLRPIMAHPKFTVPIAEELLARWPEWAVPGIGALPPDSVTLLETNPEFAAALLVGLNHEFNRELLWREFPTDQRGTPFARFWPGDEADVDEIARWPLDAPLGSGLRTGGEGHLVLLVRGELLRRFPGTALLAVRGEEGRLPAAFGGLPGTPLALDESTVLYLFAGIDEQRARAEDWFFVFREPMRGTQFGFDSGPPVPLKTWADLTWSGVTLDAARCVRLAPAPAVPGELPPADPPVWGRDAADMARITFQQPFQLAFRATTLLGG
;
A
#
# COMPACT_ATOMS: atom_id res chain seq x y z
N MET A 1 -7.13 33.58 37.46
CA MET A 1 -6.12 34.43 38.11
C MET A 1 -6.69 34.89 39.43
N VAL A 2 -6.12 34.44 40.55
CA VAL A 2 -6.49 34.93 41.89
C VAL A 2 -5.51 36.05 42.22
N PRO A 3 -5.96 37.28 42.49
CA PRO A 3 -5.04 38.39 42.77
C PRO A 3 -4.24 38.09 44.03
N ALA A 4 -2.93 38.28 43.99
CA ALA A 4 -2.04 38.03 45.13
C ALA A 4 -1.93 39.23 46.08
N THR A 5 -2.25 40.44 45.61
CA THR A 5 -2.09 41.69 46.36
C THR A 5 -3.43 42.32 46.73
N ALA A 6 -3.48 43.02 47.86
CA ALA A 6 -4.67 43.72 48.36
C ALA A 6 -5.23 44.73 47.34
N ALA A 7 -4.35 45.41 46.58
CA ALA A 7 -4.76 46.28 45.48
C ALA A 7 -5.43 45.50 44.34
N GLY A 8 -4.91 44.33 43.98
CA GLY A 8 -5.52 43.45 42.96
C GLY A 8 -6.88 42.91 43.41
N ARG A 9 -7.03 42.55 44.69
CA ARG A 9 -8.31 42.13 45.27
C ARG A 9 -9.35 43.26 45.25
N ALA A 10 -8.97 44.45 45.74
CA ALA A 10 -9.84 45.61 45.80
C ALA A 10 -10.32 46.02 44.40
N ALA A 11 -9.41 46.05 43.42
CA ALA A 11 -9.74 46.31 42.02
C ALA A 11 -10.66 45.23 41.41
N GLY A 12 -10.40 43.95 41.69
CA GLY A 12 -11.23 42.86 41.17
C GLY A 12 -12.65 42.81 41.78
N LEU A 13 -12.80 43.17 43.05
CA LEU A 13 -14.09 43.16 43.77
C LEU A 13 -14.85 44.49 43.70
N ASN A 14 -14.31 45.51 43.00
CA ASN A 14 -14.82 46.89 43.01
C ASN A 14 -15.04 47.46 44.42
N THR A 15 -14.07 47.21 45.32
CA THR A 15 -14.09 47.74 46.69
C THR A 15 -12.94 48.73 46.90
N PRO A 16 -13.09 49.72 47.80
CA PRO A 16 -12.01 50.64 48.11
C PRO A 16 -10.83 49.93 48.77
N LEU A 17 -9.60 50.26 48.36
CA LEU A 17 -8.39 49.72 48.97
C LEU A 17 -8.24 50.25 50.40
N VAL A 18 -8.15 49.34 51.37
CA VAL A 18 -7.89 49.65 52.78
C VAL A 18 -6.48 49.14 53.12
N GLY A 19 -5.54 50.06 53.35
CA GLY A 19 -4.15 49.73 53.71
C GLY A 19 -3.16 49.66 52.53
N PRO A 20 -1.96 49.08 52.73
CA PRO A 20 -0.92 49.02 51.71
C PRO A 20 -1.33 48.11 50.55
N GLY A 21 -1.29 48.61 49.32
CA GLY A 21 -1.71 47.87 48.12
C GLY A 21 -0.89 46.61 47.82
N THR A 22 0.35 46.53 48.33
CA THR A 22 1.26 45.38 48.18
C THR A 22 1.10 44.32 49.26
N ALA A 23 0.24 44.54 50.25
CA ALA A 23 -0.06 43.51 51.25
C ALA A 23 -0.71 42.29 50.59
N ASP A 24 -0.59 41.12 51.22
CA ASP A 24 -1.21 39.89 50.71
C ASP A 24 -2.73 40.07 50.58
N ALA A 25 -3.28 39.68 49.44
CA ALA A 25 -4.70 39.78 49.15
C ALA A 25 -5.56 38.96 50.12
N TRP A 26 -5.00 37.88 50.68
CA TRP A 26 -5.78 36.89 51.43
C TRP A 26 -5.02 36.53 52.71
N PRO A 27 -5.54 36.92 53.90
CA PRO A 27 -4.92 36.53 55.16
C PRO A 27 -5.05 35.01 55.36
N ALA A 28 -3.94 34.33 55.67
CA ALA A 28 -3.93 32.91 55.97
C ALA A 28 -4.28 32.67 57.45
N GLY A 29 -5.24 31.78 57.74
CA GLY A 29 -5.40 31.20 59.08
C GLY A 29 -6.80 31.18 59.70
N ASP A 30 -7.76 31.99 59.24
CA ASP A 30 -9.01 32.18 60.01
C ASP A 30 -10.22 31.36 59.54
N GLY A 31 -10.10 30.54 58.50
CA GLY A 31 -11.22 29.71 58.00
C GLY A 31 -12.45 30.50 57.52
N ALA A 32 -12.33 31.83 57.41
CA ALA A 32 -13.41 32.72 56.98
C ALA A 32 -13.68 32.60 55.47
N THR A 33 -14.93 32.77 55.07
CA THR A 33 -15.33 32.83 53.65
C THR A 33 -14.70 34.05 52.99
N VAL A 34 -14.16 33.87 51.78
CA VAL A 34 -13.45 34.90 51.03
C VAL A 34 -14.13 35.13 49.69
N ASP A 35 -14.44 36.38 49.37
CA ASP A 35 -14.99 36.76 48.06
C ASP A 35 -13.88 36.83 47.01
N LEU A 36 -13.97 35.99 45.98
CA LEU A 36 -13.01 35.95 44.87
C LEU A 36 -13.56 36.71 43.65
N PRO A 37 -12.78 37.63 43.05
CA PRO A 37 -13.22 38.32 41.85
C PRO A 37 -13.19 37.41 40.61
N VAL A 38 -14.34 37.26 39.95
CA VAL A 38 -14.47 36.53 38.69
C VAL A 38 -14.28 37.52 37.54
N TYR A 39 -13.05 37.63 37.02
CA TYR A 39 -12.70 38.60 35.98
C TYR A 39 -13.37 38.35 34.62
N HIS A 40 -13.62 37.09 34.29
CA HIS A 40 -14.26 36.71 33.04
C HIS A 40 -15.13 35.49 33.28
N TRP A 41 -16.42 35.62 32.97
CA TRP A 41 -17.34 34.52 32.89
C TRP A 41 -18.18 34.71 31.64
N TRP A 42 -18.59 33.60 31.03
CA TRP A 42 -19.49 33.60 29.91
C TRP A 42 -20.33 32.34 29.98
N THR A 43 -21.52 32.41 29.42
CA THR A 43 -22.39 31.24 29.25
C THR A 43 -22.78 31.15 27.80
N PHE A 44 -22.87 29.93 27.31
CA PHE A 44 -23.37 29.62 25.98
C PHE A 44 -24.19 28.36 26.06
N ARG A 45 -25.18 28.25 25.18
CA ARG A 45 -26.05 27.08 25.07
C ARG A 45 -25.98 26.61 23.63
N THR A 46 -25.45 25.42 23.42
CA THR A 46 -25.16 24.90 22.07
C THR A 46 -26.33 24.15 21.45
N ALA A 47 -27.25 23.57 22.24
CA ALA A 47 -28.46 22.90 21.75
C ALA A 47 -29.47 22.58 22.87
N ALA A 48 -30.63 22.01 22.50
CA ALA A 48 -31.50 21.29 23.43
C ALA A 48 -30.74 20.12 24.09
N ALA A 49 -31.11 19.78 25.33
CA ALA A 49 -30.45 18.84 26.25
C ALA A 49 -29.85 17.56 25.60
N GLY A 50 -28.84 16.99 26.27
CA GLY A 50 -28.09 15.82 25.79
C GLY A 50 -26.65 15.85 26.27
N THR A 51 -26.37 15.40 27.50
CA THR A 51 -24.99 15.04 27.91
C THR A 51 -24.46 13.89 27.04
N PHE A 52 -23.15 13.62 27.07
CA PHE A 52 -22.59 12.46 26.38
C PHE A 52 -23.31 11.18 26.80
N GLU A 53 -23.54 11.01 28.11
CA GLU A 53 -24.28 9.90 28.68
C GLU A 53 -25.72 9.78 28.12
N GLU A 54 -26.49 10.87 28.10
CA GLU A 54 -27.87 10.85 27.59
C GLU A 54 -27.92 10.43 26.11
N LEU A 55 -27.00 10.93 25.30
CA LEU A 55 -26.92 10.61 23.87
C LEU A 55 -26.40 9.18 23.64
N ALA A 56 -25.42 8.72 24.42
CA ALA A 56 -24.91 7.36 24.36
C ALA A 56 -26.00 6.36 24.75
N ARG A 57 -26.77 6.63 25.82
CA ARG A 57 -27.91 5.80 26.24
C ARG A 57 -29.06 5.79 25.24
N ARG A 58 -29.15 6.81 24.37
CA ARG A 58 -30.16 6.89 23.31
C ARG A 58 -29.84 5.96 22.13
N LEU A 59 -28.57 5.57 21.96
CA LEU A 59 -28.17 4.63 20.92
C LEU A 59 -28.88 3.29 21.10
N ARG A 60 -29.54 2.83 20.04
CA ARG A 60 -30.21 1.53 20.01
C ARG A 60 -29.51 0.61 19.04
N PHE A 61 -29.27 -0.62 19.50
CA PHE A 61 -28.82 -1.66 18.60
C PHE A 61 -29.90 -1.99 17.58
N ARG A 62 -29.50 -2.08 16.31
CA ARG A 62 -30.32 -2.52 15.19
C ARG A 62 -29.56 -3.63 14.44
N PRO A 63 -30.09 -4.86 14.35
CA PRO A 63 -29.50 -5.90 13.52
C PRO A 63 -29.36 -5.40 12.08
N ALA A 64 -28.20 -5.65 11.47
CA ALA A 64 -27.90 -5.13 10.13
C ALA A 64 -28.92 -5.64 9.08
N ALA A 65 -29.36 -6.90 9.20
CA ALA A 65 -30.38 -7.48 8.33
C ALA A 65 -31.75 -6.76 8.44
N GLU A 66 -32.19 -6.41 9.64
CA GLU A 66 -33.45 -5.67 9.85
C GLU A 66 -33.36 -4.22 9.37
N ALA A 67 -32.16 -3.64 9.42
CA ALA A 67 -31.90 -2.31 8.89
C ALA A 67 -31.82 -2.26 7.36
N GLY A 68 -31.95 -3.41 6.67
CA GLY A 68 -31.81 -3.52 5.23
C GLY A 68 -30.38 -3.28 4.73
N LEU A 69 -29.38 -3.50 5.59
CA LEU A 69 -27.98 -3.25 5.28
C LEU A 69 -27.32 -4.47 4.65
N GLY A 70 -26.30 -4.20 3.82
CA GLY A 70 -25.32 -5.19 3.37
C GLY A 70 -25.61 -5.82 2.02
N THR A 71 -26.82 -5.67 1.45
CA THR A 71 -27.09 -6.06 0.07
C THR A 71 -27.95 -5.04 -0.68
N ARG A 72 -27.76 -4.97 -2.00
CA ARG A 72 -28.59 -4.19 -2.93
C ARG A 72 -28.95 -5.02 -4.14
N THR A 73 -30.23 -5.12 -4.45
CA THR A 73 -30.68 -5.81 -5.67
C THR A 73 -30.47 -4.92 -6.89
N ILE A 74 -29.88 -5.48 -7.94
CA ILE A 74 -29.79 -4.85 -9.27
C ILE A 74 -30.49 -5.70 -10.32
N ASP A 75 -31.00 -5.04 -11.35
CA ASP A 75 -31.54 -5.70 -12.55
C ASP A 75 -30.38 -6.09 -13.49
N VAL A 76 -30.35 -7.36 -13.87
CA VAL A 76 -29.37 -7.96 -14.79
C VAL A 76 -30.07 -8.62 -15.99
N GLY A 77 -31.33 -8.27 -16.26
CA GLY A 77 -32.05 -8.78 -17.41
C GLY A 77 -31.59 -8.23 -18.77
N ARG A 78 -30.86 -7.11 -18.75
CA ARG A 78 -30.25 -6.47 -19.93
C ARG A 78 -28.81 -6.06 -19.64
N PRO A 79 -27.87 -7.02 -19.51
CA PRO A 79 -26.50 -6.72 -19.08
C PRO A 79 -25.71 -5.92 -20.14
N TRP A 80 -26.06 -6.04 -21.42
CA TRP A 80 -25.45 -5.28 -22.51
C TRP A 80 -26.50 -4.68 -23.46
N PRO A 81 -26.41 -3.38 -23.81
CA PRO A 81 -27.37 -2.74 -24.71
C PRO A 81 -27.45 -3.36 -26.11
N ALA A 82 -26.37 -4.00 -26.57
CA ALA A 82 -26.26 -4.59 -27.90
C ALA A 82 -26.57 -6.10 -27.94
N GLU A 83 -26.82 -6.72 -26.79
CA GLU A 83 -27.05 -8.17 -26.68
C GLU A 83 -28.53 -8.47 -26.46
N GLN A 84 -28.92 -9.69 -26.80
CA GLN A 84 -30.28 -10.14 -26.56
C GLN A 84 -30.55 -10.23 -25.06
N GLU A 85 -31.74 -9.79 -24.66
CA GLU A 85 -32.16 -9.77 -23.25
C GLU A 85 -32.11 -11.19 -22.67
N THR A 86 -31.53 -11.31 -21.47
CA THR A 86 -31.43 -12.59 -20.75
C THR A 86 -32.76 -13.01 -20.13
N GLY A 87 -33.76 -12.11 -20.09
CA GLY A 87 -35.04 -12.23 -19.38
C GLY A 87 -35.03 -11.42 -18.08
N PRO A 88 -36.17 -11.23 -17.38
CA PRO A 88 -36.19 -10.52 -16.10
C PRO A 88 -35.38 -11.28 -15.06
N ALA A 89 -34.18 -10.79 -14.73
CA ALA A 89 -33.28 -11.41 -13.78
C ALA A 89 -32.69 -10.34 -12.86
N SER A 90 -32.51 -10.67 -11.59
CA SER A 90 -31.93 -9.78 -10.60
C SER A 90 -30.87 -10.50 -9.78
N VAL A 91 -29.92 -9.75 -9.25
CA VAL A 91 -28.86 -10.26 -8.37
C VAL A 91 -28.66 -9.33 -7.18
N ALA A 92 -28.39 -9.90 -6.01
CA ALA A 92 -28.02 -9.16 -4.82
C ALA A 92 -26.52 -8.85 -4.83
N LEU A 93 -26.16 -7.57 -4.75
CA LEU A 93 -24.79 -7.11 -4.64
C LEU A 93 -24.45 -6.79 -3.20
N ASP A 94 -23.29 -7.26 -2.75
CA ASP A 94 -22.67 -6.87 -1.50
C ASP A 94 -21.73 -5.67 -1.71
N GLY A 95 -21.42 -4.98 -0.61
CA GLY A 95 -20.48 -3.85 -0.61
C GLY A 95 -19.12 -4.20 -0.02
N ALA A 96 -18.34 -3.15 0.27
CA ALA A 96 -17.12 -3.25 1.07
C ALA A 96 -17.39 -3.76 2.50
N LEU A 97 -18.59 -3.48 3.00
CA LEU A 97 -19.12 -4.00 4.26
C LEU A 97 -20.37 -4.85 4.01
N ARG A 98 -20.47 -5.98 4.70
CA ARG A 98 -21.61 -6.92 4.65
C ARG A 98 -22.09 -7.28 6.06
N VAL A 99 -23.22 -7.97 6.13
CA VAL A 99 -23.71 -8.52 7.41
C VAL A 99 -22.79 -9.68 7.83
N PRO A 100 -22.40 -9.78 9.11
CA PRO A 100 -21.59 -10.91 9.58
C PRO A 100 -22.27 -12.25 9.30
N GLY A 101 -21.49 -13.21 8.81
CA GLY A 101 -21.97 -14.57 8.53
C GLY A 101 -22.79 -14.73 7.24
N THR A 102 -22.94 -13.68 6.42
CA THR A 102 -23.68 -13.75 5.14
C THR A 102 -22.77 -13.91 3.92
N ALA A 103 -21.58 -14.51 4.09
CA ALA A 103 -20.70 -14.84 2.98
C ALA A 103 -21.32 -15.98 2.13
N ALA A 104 -21.98 -15.63 1.03
CA ALA A 104 -22.60 -16.59 0.11
C ALA A 104 -22.10 -16.37 -1.31
N PRO A 105 -22.09 -17.40 -2.18
CA PRO A 105 -21.83 -17.25 -3.62
C PRO A 105 -22.86 -16.34 -4.31
N GLU A 106 -22.52 -15.81 -5.48
CA GLU A 106 -23.47 -15.04 -6.29
C GLU A 106 -24.61 -15.94 -6.79
N VAL A 107 -25.85 -15.58 -6.46
CA VAL A 107 -27.06 -16.28 -6.92
C VAL A 107 -28.01 -15.27 -7.55
N TRP A 108 -28.41 -15.52 -8.80
CA TRP A 108 -29.41 -14.73 -9.51
C TRP A 108 -30.81 -15.28 -9.26
N SER A 109 -31.84 -14.44 -9.48
CA SER A 109 -33.23 -14.89 -9.44
C SER A 109 -33.57 -15.93 -10.52
N ASP A 110 -32.78 -15.99 -11.61
CA ASP A 110 -32.83 -17.03 -12.65
C ASP A 110 -31.41 -17.58 -12.91
N THR A 111 -31.17 -18.83 -12.51
CA THR A 111 -29.88 -19.52 -12.70
C THR A 111 -29.54 -19.71 -14.18
N ALA A 112 -30.53 -19.96 -15.04
CA ALA A 112 -30.28 -20.15 -16.47
C ALA A 112 -29.84 -18.82 -17.12
N ALA A 113 -30.37 -17.69 -16.66
CA ALA A 113 -29.89 -16.37 -17.07
C ALA A 113 -28.45 -16.12 -16.61
N GLN A 114 -28.10 -16.54 -15.39
CA GLN A 114 -26.74 -16.44 -14.86
C GLN A 114 -25.73 -17.24 -15.70
N ASP A 115 -26.05 -18.48 -16.06
CA ASP A 115 -25.18 -19.32 -16.88
C ASP A 115 -25.00 -18.75 -18.30
N ARG A 116 -26.08 -18.27 -18.92
CA ARG A 116 -26.02 -17.56 -20.20
C ARG A 116 -25.11 -16.32 -20.13
N PHE A 117 -25.24 -15.53 -19.07
CA PHE A 117 -24.39 -14.35 -18.86
C PHE A 117 -22.93 -14.74 -18.71
N ARG A 118 -22.60 -15.74 -17.89
CA ARG A 118 -21.22 -16.20 -17.69
C ARG A 118 -20.59 -16.70 -18.99
N ALA A 119 -21.33 -17.46 -19.80
CA ALA A 119 -20.87 -17.92 -21.10
C ALA A 119 -20.63 -16.74 -22.07
N LEU A 120 -21.55 -15.79 -22.12
CA LEU A 120 -21.45 -14.59 -22.96
C LEU A 120 -20.26 -13.71 -22.52
N ALA A 121 -20.11 -13.48 -21.21
CA ALA A 121 -19.01 -12.71 -20.64
C ALA A 121 -17.66 -13.33 -21.01
N ARG A 122 -17.48 -14.64 -20.82
CA ARG A 122 -16.26 -15.36 -21.22
C ARG A 122 -15.97 -15.20 -22.72
N MET A 123 -16.97 -15.46 -23.56
CA MET A 123 -16.84 -15.30 -25.02
C MET A 123 -16.37 -13.89 -25.41
N ARG A 124 -16.94 -12.84 -24.79
CA ARG A 124 -16.57 -11.45 -25.08
C ARG A 124 -15.19 -11.09 -24.55
N LEU A 125 -14.82 -11.56 -23.35
CA LEU A 125 -13.51 -11.29 -22.73
C LEU A 125 -12.36 -11.97 -23.46
N ASP A 126 -12.58 -13.19 -23.96
CA ASP A 126 -11.54 -13.98 -24.63
C ASP A 126 -11.37 -13.61 -26.13
N ALA A 127 -12.35 -12.92 -26.71
CA ALA A 127 -12.37 -12.57 -28.13
C ALA A 127 -11.07 -11.87 -28.64
N PRO A 128 -10.45 -10.91 -27.93
CA PRO A 128 -9.21 -10.28 -28.39
C PRO A 128 -8.02 -11.25 -28.43
N ALA A 129 -7.97 -12.22 -27.51
CA ALA A 129 -6.91 -13.22 -27.49
C ALA A 129 -7.09 -14.26 -28.60
N LEU A 130 -8.32 -14.76 -28.76
CA LEU A 130 -8.65 -15.76 -29.77
C LEU A 130 -8.35 -15.27 -31.19
N ARG A 131 -8.68 -14.01 -31.51
CA ARG A 131 -8.36 -13.39 -32.81
C ARG A 131 -6.86 -13.27 -33.09
N ARG A 132 -6.02 -13.14 -32.06
CA ARG A 132 -4.55 -13.09 -32.23
C ARG A 132 -3.96 -14.47 -32.53
N THR A 133 -4.60 -15.54 -32.04
CA THR A 133 -4.15 -16.93 -32.19
C THR A 133 -4.74 -17.65 -33.40
N GLU A 134 -5.81 -17.13 -34.01
CA GLU A 134 -6.42 -17.71 -35.20
C GLU A 134 -5.42 -17.68 -36.38
N THR A 135 -4.90 -18.86 -36.72
CA THR A 135 -4.02 -19.15 -37.86
C THR A 135 -4.77 -19.16 -39.20
N GLY A 136 -5.75 -18.27 -39.37
CA GLY A 136 -6.56 -18.10 -40.59
C GLY A 136 -6.08 -16.94 -41.46
N SER A 137 -6.66 -16.81 -42.67
CA SER A 137 -6.37 -15.75 -43.66
C SER A 137 -6.09 -14.41 -42.99
N PRO A 138 -5.07 -13.65 -43.44
CA PRO A 138 -4.76 -12.36 -42.85
C PRO A 138 -6.03 -11.55 -42.81
N VAL A 139 -6.51 -11.21 -41.61
CA VAL A 139 -7.59 -10.25 -41.43
C VAL A 139 -7.20 -9.06 -42.30
N GLU A 140 -8.04 -8.68 -43.27
CA GLU A 140 -7.76 -7.62 -44.25
C GLU A 140 -7.31 -6.32 -43.57
N ASP A 141 -7.64 -6.18 -42.29
CA ASP A 141 -7.18 -5.13 -41.41
C ASP A 141 -6.52 -5.72 -40.15
N ARG A 142 -5.17 -5.79 -40.12
CA ARG A 142 -4.40 -6.19 -38.92
C ARG A 142 -4.73 -5.34 -37.69
N ASP A 143 -5.36 -4.18 -37.88
CA ASP A 143 -5.74 -3.25 -36.82
C ASP A 143 -7.18 -3.47 -36.28
N THR A 144 -7.95 -4.42 -36.81
CA THR A 144 -9.27 -4.79 -36.25
C THR A 144 -9.15 -5.68 -35.01
N ALA A 145 -8.59 -5.13 -33.94
CA ALA A 145 -8.69 -5.70 -32.60
C ALA A 145 -10.18 -5.82 -32.20
N ALA A 146 -10.60 -6.97 -31.66
CA ALA A 146 -11.92 -7.07 -31.05
C ALA A 146 -12.01 -6.04 -29.91
N VAL A 147 -12.93 -5.08 -30.02
CA VAL A 147 -13.26 -4.20 -28.89
C VAL A 147 -14.06 -5.05 -27.91
N ALA A 148 -13.44 -5.37 -26.78
CA ALA A 148 -14.03 -6.16 -25.70
C ALA A 148 -14.03 -5.37 -24.38
N PRO A 149 -14.91 -5.73 -23.43
CA PRO A 149 -14.79 -5.26 -22.06
C PRO A 149 -13.39 -5.60 -21.48
N PRO A 150 -12.91 -4.83 -20.49
CA PRO A 150 -11.61 -5.10 -19.89
C PRO A 150 -11.61 -6.46 -19.17
N LEU A 151 -10.55 -7.24 -19.40
CA LEU A 151 -10.23 -8.43 -18.62
C LEU A 151 -9.40 -7.99 -17.40
N TYR A 152 -10.07 -7.70 -16.29
CA TYR A 152 -9.39 -7.21 -15.09
C TYR A 152 -8.38 -8.26 -14.59
N GLY A 153 -7.18 -7.81 -14.23
CA GLY A 153 -6.07 -8.68 -13.81
C GLY A 153 -5.10 -9.09 -14.93
N SER A 154 -5.47 -8.95 -16.21
CA SER A 154 -4.66 -9.45 -17.35
C SER A 154 -3.25 -8.87 -17.43
N HIS A 155 -3.09 -7.56 -17.18
CA HIS A 155 -1.76 -6.93 -17.17
C HIS A 155 -0.86 -7.48 -16.06
N HIS A 156 -1.42 -7.76 -14.88
CA HIS A 156 -0.66 -8.26 -13.72
C HIS A 156 -0.20 -9.70 -13.91
N THR A 157 -1.10 -10.57 -14.39
CA THR A 157 -0.82 -12.01 -14.54
C THR A 157 -0.14 -12.33 -15.87
N GLY A 158 -0.39 -11.54 -16.90
CA GLY A 158 -0.08 -11.86 -18.30
C GLY A 158 -1.14 -12.72 -18.99
N GLN A 159 -2.18 -13.17 -18.26
CA GLN A 159 -3.27 -13.96 -18.84
C GLN A 159 -4.08 -13.12 -19.82
N GLN A 160 -4.30 -13.67 -21.02
CA GLN A 160 -5.04 -13.00 -22.09
C GLN A 160 -6.48 -13.52 -22.21
N THR A 161 -6.82 -14.59 -21.50
CA THR A 161 -8.15 -15.22 -21.44
C THR A 161 -8.55 -15.46 -20.00
N VAL A 162 -9.84 -15.66 -19.75
CA VAL A 162 -10.36 -16.06 -18.43
C VAL A 162 -9.87 -17.49 -18.12
N PRO A 163 -9.30 -17.76 -16.92
CA PRO A 163 -8.90 -19.11 -16.53
C PRO A 163 -10.06 -20.12 -16.54
N ASP A 164 -9.76 -21.39 -16.78
CA ASP A 164 -10.77 -22.46 -16.80
C ASP A 164 -11.28 -22.83 -15.41
N ASP A 165 -10.43 -22.68 -14.39
CA ASP A 165 -10.85 -22.89 -13.00
C ASP A 165 -11.87 -21.81 -12.59
N PRO A 166 -13.13 -22.18 -12.27
CA PRO A 166 -14.14 -21.22 -11.83
C PRO A 166 -13.84 -20.59 -10.46
N ASN A 167 -12.99 -21.23 -9.64
CA ASN A 167 -12.62 -20.75 -8.31
C ASN A 167 -11.38 -19.84 -8.32
N SER A 168 -10.69 -19.73 -9.45
CA SER A 168 -9.60 -18.77 -9.63
C SER A 168 -10.11 -17.35 -9.37
N TRP A 169 -9.34 -16.55 -8.65
CA TRP A 169 -9.68 -15.17 -8.36
C TRP A 169 -10.02 -14.37 -9.62
N MET A 170 -9.35 -14.66 -10.75
CA MET A 170 -9.55 -13.94 -12.01
C MET A 170 -10.87 -14.33 -12.68
N SER A 171 -11.28 -15.60 -12.54
CA SER A 171 -12.60 -16.10 -12.97
C SER A 171 -13.72 -15.49 -12.14
N THR A 172 -13.62 -15.53 -10.80
CA THR A 172 -14.59 -14.93 -9.89
C THR A 172 -14.72 -13.42 -10.15
N LEU A 173 -13.60 -12.71 -10.25
CA LEU A 173 -13.55 -11.27 -10.50
C LEU A 173 -14.27 -10.84 -11.79
N ASN A 174 -14.08 -11.60 -12.87
CA ASN A 174 -14.54 -11.20 -14.19
C ASN A 174 -15.92 -11.76 -14.58
N LEU A 175 -16.31 -12.91 -14.02
CA LEU A 175 -17.56 -13.61 -14.37
C LEU A 175 -18.69 -13.39 -13.36
N GLU A 176 -18.40 -13.01 -12.11
CA GLU A 176 -19.43 -12.61 -11.15
C GLU A 176 -19.73 -11.11 -11.27
N VAL A 177 -21.01 -10.76 -11.35
CA VAL A 177 -21.44 -9.35 -11.49
C VAL A 177 -21.01 -8.54 -10.28
N ARG A 178 -21.19 -9.05 -9.06
CA ARG A 178 -20.83 -8.34 -7.83
C ARG A 178 -19.36 -7.94 -7.75
N ARG A 179 -18.45 -8.83 -8.16
CA ARG A 179 -17.00 -8.58 -8.15
C ARG A 179 -16.57 -7.73 -9.33
N ARG A 180 -17.17 -7.94 -10.51
CA ARG A 180 -16.91 -7.12 -11.69
C ARG A 180 -17.34 -5.67 -11.49
N VAL A 181 -18.45 -5.43 -10.79
CA VAL A 181 -18.91 -4.09 -10.41
C VAL A 181 -17.94 -3.44 -9.43
N ALA A 182 -17.44 -4.16 -8.42
CA ALA A 182 -16.42 -3.65 -7.50
C ALA A 182 -15.14 -3.22 -8.25
N ALA A 183 -14.66 -4.05 -9.19
CA ALA A 183 -13.53 -3.71 -10.05
C ALA A 183 -13.81 -2.48 -10.92
N ALA A 184 -15.03 -2.36 -11.46
CA ALA A 184 -15.45 -1.21 -12.25
C ALA A 184 -15.53 0.08 -11.43
N LEU A 185 -15.89 0.02 -10.14
CA LEU A 185 -15.82 1.18 -9.23
C LEU A 185 -14.38 1.66 -9.03
N GLY A 186 -13.44 0.72 -8.87
CA GLY A 186 -12.01 1.01 -8.82
C GLY A 186 -11.52 1.68 -10.10
N ALA A 187 -11.85 1.11 -11.26
CA ALA A 187 -11.53 1.72 -12.55
C ALA A 187 -12.17 3.11 -12.71
N ARG A 188 -13.42 3.28 -12.27
CA ARG A 188 -14.13 4.55 -12.35
C ARG A 188 -13.47 5.65 -11.51
N TYR A 189 -12.93 5.31 -10.34
CA TYR A 189 -12.16 6.27 -9.53
C TYR A 189 -10.96 6.82 -10.31
N VAL A 190 -10.18 5.93 -10.95
CA VAL A 190 -9.03 6.34 -11.77
C VAL A 190 -9.46 7.23 -12.92
N GLN A 191 -10.55 6.90 -13.62
CA GLN A 191 -11.06 7.71 -14.73
C GLN A 191 -11.47 9.12 -14.29
N LEU A 192 -12.02 9.26 -13.08
CA LEU A 192 -12.39 10.56 -12.53
C LEU A 192 -11.17 11.37 -12.10
N GLU A 193 -10.14 10.73 -11.54
CA GLU A 193 -8.96 11.37 -10.96
C GLU A 193 -7.71 11.31 -11.83
N GLN A 194 -7.84 10.95 -13.11
CA GLN A 194 -6.72 10.61 -13.99
C GLN A 194 -5.61 11.69 -14.00
N GLU A 195 -5.97 12.97 -14.09
CA GLU A 195 -5.00 14.05 -14.17
C GLU A 195 -4.25 14.25 -12.84
N PHE A 196 -4.97 14.16 -11.72
CA PHE A 196 -4.37 14.28 -10.39
C PHE A 196 -3.41 13.11 -10.10
N LEU A 197 -3.86 11.88 -10.38
CA LEU A 197 -3.04 10.67 -10.18
C LEU A 197 -1.80 10.67 -11.07
N MET A 198 -1.93 11.07 -12.34
CA MET A 198 -0.79 11.15 -13.25
C MET A 198 0.21 12.23 -12.82
N ALA A 199 -0.24 13.39 -12.36
CA ALA A 199 0.64 14.43 -11.84
C ALA A 199 1.47 13.92 -10.64
N ARG A 200 0.83 13.21 -9.69
CA ARG A 200 1.51 12.59 -8.55
C ARG A 200 2.45 11.46 -8.96
N ALA A 201 2.08 10.67 -9.97
CA ALA A 201 2.95 9.64 -10.49
C ALA A 201 4.24 10.23 -11.09
N TRP A 202 4.15 11.29 -11.89
CA TRP A 202 5.32 11.92 -12.52
C TRP A 202 6.31 12.53 -11.53
N GLU A 203 5.84 13.05 -10.39
CA GLU A 203 6.72 13.54 -9.31
C GLU A 203 7.61 12.44 -8.73
N GLN A 204 7.17 11.18 -8.76
CA GLN A 204 7.91 10.06 -8.20
C GLN A 204 8.99 9.48 -9.15
N VAL A 205 8.97 9.79 -10.45
CA VAL A 205 9.84 9.13 -11.46
C VAL A 205 11.11 9.88 -11.80
N GLY A 206 11.34 11.08 -11.24
CA GLY A 206 12.44 11.97 -11.65
C GLY A 206 13.79 11.27 -11.87
N GLU A 207 14.25 10.49 -10.89
CA GLU A 207 15.54 9.76 -10.96
C GLU A 207 15.52 8.61 -11.98
N ILE A 208 14.39 7.91 -12.11
CA ILE A 208 14.23 6.75 -13.00
C ILE A 208 14.32 7.18 -14.47
N ARG A 209 13.78 8.35 -14.84
CA ARG A 209 13.91 8.84 -16.23
C ARG A 209 15.36 9.10 -16.61
N GLN A 210 16.14 9.68 -15.70
CA GLN A 210 17.56 9.94 -15.94
C GLN A 210 18.33 8.62 -16.07
N ALA A 211 18.07 7.66 -15.19
CA ALA A 211 18.67 6.33 -15.26
C ALA A 211 18.30 5.61 -16.58
N ASN A 212 17.03 5.64 -17.00
CA ASN A 212 16.58 5.05 -18.26
C ASN A 212 17.21 5.72 -19.49
N ARG A 213 17.43 7.03 -19.45
CA ARG A 213 18.16 7.73 -20.52
C ARG A 213 19.61 7.22 -20.63
N LEU A 214 20.28 7.03 -19.49
CA LEU A 214 21.64 6.48 -19.47
C LEU A 214 21.68 5.03 -19.98
N LEU A 215 20.72 4.20 -19.55
CA LEU A 215 20.59 2.82 -20.02
C LEU A 215 20.34 2.74 -21.53
N ALA A 216 19.44 3.55 -22.07
CA ALA A 216 19.15 3.58 -23.50
C ALA A 216 20.38 4.00 -24.33
N VAL A 217 21.13 5.01 -23.87
CA VAL A 217 22.39 5.42 -24.53
C VAL A 217 23.45 4.33 -24.40
N GLY A 218 23.55 3.68 -23.24
CA GLY A 218 24.48 2.58 -23.01
C GLY A 218 24.19 1.37 -23.91
N GLU A 219 22.91 1.04 -24.08
CA GLU A 219 22.46 -0.06 -24.94
C GLU A 219 22.73 0.23 -26.41
N LEU A 220 22.40 1.45 -26.88
CA LEU A 220 22.74 1.89 -28.24
C LEU A 220 24.25 1.85 -28.48
N ALA A 221 25.04 2.29 -27.50
CA ALA A 221 26.50 2.26 -27.58
C ALA A 221 27.04 0.82 -27.59
N ALA A 222 26.42 -0.11 -26.84
CA ALA A 222 26.77 -1.53 -26.86
C ALA A 222 26.50 -2.15 -28.24
N ALA A 223 25.29 -1.95 -28.78
CA ALA A 223 24.91 -2.48 -30.09
C ALA A 223 25.77 -1.92 -31.24
N ALA A 224 26.08 -0.62 -31.20
CA ALA A 224 26.98 0.01 -32.18
C ALA A 224 28.41 -0.54 -32.08
N ALA A 225 28.92 -0.73 -30.87
CA ALA A 225 30.25 -1.30 -30.64
C ALA A 225 30.32 -2.79 -31.00
N GLU A 226 29.24 -3.54 -30.82
CA GLU A 226 29.12 -4.94 -31.24
C GLU A 226 29.21 -5.06 -32.76
N GLN A 227 28.52 -4.19 -33.51
CA GLN A 227 28.68 -4.12 -34.96
C GLN A 227 30.07 -3.64 -35.40
N ALA A 228 30.70 -2.74 -34.65
CA ALA A 228 32.08 -2.33 -34.93
C ALA A 228 33.05 -3.51 -34.70
N GLN A 229 32.86 -4.29 -33.63
CA GLN A 229 33.66 -5.47 -33.31
C GLN A 229 33.47 -6.58 -34.35
N SER A 230 32.23 -6.86 -34.76
CA SER A 230 31.95 -7.85 -35.81
C SER A 230 32.62 -7.46 -37.14
N LYS A 231 32.62 -6.16 -37.48
CA LYS A 231 33.22 -5.65 -38.72
C LYS A 231 34.75 -5.58 -38.67
N HIS A 232 35.34 -5.22 -37.54
CA HIS A 232 36.77 -4.87 -37.44
C HIS A 232 37.63 -5.85 -36.66
N LEU A 233 37.08 -6.61 -35.70
CA LEU A 233 37.83 -7.54 -34.87
C LEU A 233 37.56 -9.02 -35.19
N ALA A 234 36.35 -9.36 -35.65
CA ALA A 234 36.05 -10.73 -36.06
C ALA A 234 36.90 -11.21 -37.26
N PRO A 235 37.19 -10.36 -38.28
CA PRO A 235 38.02 -10.78 -39.42
C PRO A 235 39.53 -10.86 -39.12
N LEU A 236 39.99 -10.37 -37.97
CA LEU A 236 41.41 -10.38 -37.64
C LEU A 236 41.91 -11.80 -37.35
N ASP A 237 43.10 -12.10 -37.85
CA ASP A 237 43.83 -13.30 -37.44
C ASP A 237 44.35 -13.16 -36.00
N VAL A 238 44.86 -14.26 -35.44
CA VAL A 238 45.25 -14.31 -34.02
C VAL A 238 46.37 -13.31 -33.72
N ALA A 239 47.34 -13.17 -34.63
CA ALA A 239 48.48 -12.29 -34.45
C ALA A 239 48.06 -10.80 -34.50
N ASP A 240 47.19 -10.44 -35.44
CA ASP A 240 46.64 -9.10 -35.54
C ASP A 240 45.76 -8.77 -34.33
N LEU A 241 44.95 -9.72 -33.84
CA LEU A 241 44.11 -9.53 -32.66
C LEU A 241 44.94 -9.32 -31.39
N VAL A 242 45.98 -10.13 -31.15
CA VAL A 242 46.92 -9.96 -30.03
C VAL A 242 47.62 -8.61 -30.10
N THR A 243 48.03 -8.17 -31.30
CA THR A 243 48.67 -6.87 -31.51
C THR A 243 47.71 -5.72 -31.18
N VAL A 244 46.47 -5.78 -31.65
CA VAL A 244 45.45 -4.76 -31.38
C VAL A 244 45.15 -4.66 -29.88
N MET A 245 45.17 -5.79 -29.17
CA MET A 245 44.92 -5.86 -27.72
C MET A 245 46.16 -5.59 -26.85
N ALA A 246 47.36 -5.56 -27.43
CA ALA A 246 48.62 -5.37 -26.69
C ALA A 246 48.61 -4.14 -25.75
N PRO A 247 48.07 -2.96 -26.11
CA PRO A 247 48.05 -1.79 -25.21
C PRO A 247 47.19 -1.97 -23.95
N VAL A 248 46.19 -2.88 -24.00
CA VAL A 248 45.28 -3.17 -22.89
C VAL A 248 45.54 -4.54 -22.25
N SER A 249 46.60 -5.23 -22.66
CA SER A 249 46.93 -6.60 -22.26
C SER A 249 47.07 -6.79 -20.74
N ASN A 250 47.53 -5.76 -20.00
CA ASN A 250 47.60 -5.76 -18.53
C ASN A 250 46.24 -5.73 -17.83
N ARG A 251 45.16 -5.33 -18.52
CA ARG A 251 43.80 -5.24 -17.98
C ARG A 251 42.87 -6.30 -18.56
N MET A 252 43.44 -7.25 -19.31
CA MET A 252 42.70 -8.25 -20.04
C MET A 252 42.85 -9.60 -19.34
N PRO A 253 41.89 -9.98 -18.47
CA PRO A 253 41.94 -11.25 -17.78
C PRO A 253 41.73 -12.40 -18.77
N LEU A 254 42.42 -13.52 -18.52
CA LEU A 254 42.25 -14.77 -19.25
C LEU A 254 41.70 -15.83 -18.28
N SER A 255 40.93 -16.79 -18.79
CA SER A 255 40.42 -17.87 -17.94
C SER A 255 41.49 -18.94 -17.71
N ASP A 256 41.34 -19.74 -16.65
CA ASP A 256 42.24 -20.84 -16.34
C ASP A 256 42.32 -21.89 -17.48
N ALA A 257 41.31 -21.98 -18.35
CA ALA A 257 41.31 -22.89 -19.50
C ALA A 257 42.33 -22.48 -20.57
N VAL A 258 42.52 -21.18 -20.79
CA VAL A 258 43.50 -20.64 -21.75
C VAL A 258 44.82 -20.28 -21.06
N ALA A 259 44.78 -19.94 -19.77
CA ALA A 259 45.95 -19.63 -18.95
C ALA A 259 46.70 -20.88 -18.45
N GLY A 260 46.01 -22.01 -18.25
CA GLY A 260 46.53 -23.24 -17.68
C GLY A 260 47.86 -23.76 -18.26
N PRO A 261 48.08 -23.72 -19.59
CA PRO A 261 49.34 -24.15 -20.20
C PRO A 261 50.58 -23.33 -19.81
N VAL A 262 50.41 -22.14 -19.22
CA VAL A 262 51.49 -21.17 -19.01
C VAL A 262 51.75 -20.89 -17.50
N GLY A 263 51.14 -21.66 -16.60
CA GLY A 263 51.40 -21.56 -15.16
C GLY A 263 50.68 -20.42 -14.46
N ALA A 264 49.34 -20.43 -14.49
CA ALA A 264 48.45 -19.47 -13.81
C ALA A 264 48.64 -17.97 -14.16
N PRO A 265 48.83 -17.57 -15.43
CA PRO A 265 48.79 -16.16 -15.81
C PRO A 265 47.37 -15.60 -15.60
N THR A 266 47.28 -14.43 -14.96
CA THR A 266 45.99 -13.76 -14.71
C THR A 266 45.58 -12.80 -15.83
N THR A 267 46.51 -12.44 -16.73
CA THR A 267 46.30 -11.46 -17.81
C THR A 267 47.00 -11.84 -19.12
N LEU A 268 46.56 -11.27 -20.25
CA LEU A 268 47.22 -11.42 -21.55
C LEU A 268 48.70 -11.03 -21.51
N ALA A 269 49.06 -9.96 -20.78
CA ALA A 269 50.45 -9.52 -20.67
C ALA A 269 51.32 -10.59 -19.96
N THR A 270 50.83 -11.13 -18.84
CA THR A 270 51.55 -12.20 -18.11
C THR A 270 51.64 -13.49 -18.91
N MET A 271 50.59 -13.81 -19.68
CA MET A 271 50.58 -14.97 -20.56
C MET A 271 51.62 -14.82 -21.67
N LEU A 272 51.68 -13.65 -22.34
CA LEU A 272 52.66 -13.38 -23.39
C LEU A 272 54.09 -13.39 -22.85
N ALA A 273 54.32 -12.83 -21.66
CA ALA A 273 55.64 -12.82 -21.01
C ALA A 273 56.14 -14.22 -20.64
N ALA A 274 55.23 -15.14 -20.29
CA ALA A 274 55.54 -16.52 -19.95
C ALA A 274 55.48 -17.48 -21.17
N SER A 275 55.15 -16.95 -22.35
CA SER A 275 55.10 -17.71 -23.60
C SER A 275 56.43 -17.67 -24.38
N PRO A 276 56.64 -18.58 -25.34
CA PRO A 276 57.76 -18.54 -26.29
C PRO A 276 57.69 -17.38 -27.31
N VAL A 277 56.66 -16.52 -27.24
CA VAL A 277 56.54 -15.36 -28.13
C VAL A 277 57.64 -14.36 -27.79
N PRO A 278 58.45 -13.90 -28.77
CA PRO A 278 59.51 -12.93 -28.50
C PRO A 278 58.98 -11.65 -27.84
N THR A 279 59.69 -11.17 -26.83
CA THR A 279 59.32 -9.92 -26.14
C THR A 279 59.28 -8.77 -27.15
N GLY A 280 58.17 -8.03 -27.18
CA GLY A 280 57.93 -6.95 -28.14
C GLY A 280 57.44 -7.40 -29.53
N ALA A 281 57.17 -8.68 -29.76
CA ALA A 281 56.56 -9.14 -31.02
C ALA A 281 55.17 -8.52 -31.28
N ALA A 282 54.43 -8.18 -30.21
CA ALA A 282 53.15 -7.49 -30.28
C ALA A 282 53.28 -5.96 -30.26
N ASP A 283 54.50 -5.40 -30.19
CA ASP A 283 54.70 -3.95 -30.19
C ASP A 283 54.42 -3.36 -31.58
N THR A 284 53.88 -2.15 -31.58
CA THR A 284 53.54 -1.43 -32.82
C THR A 284 54.75 -1.21 -33.75
N SER A 285 55.96 -1.08 -33.20
CA SER A 285 57.20 -0.94 -33.97
C SER A 285 57.55 -2.23 -34.73
N PHE A 286 57.43 -3.38 -34.07
CA PHE A 286 57.68 -4.69 -34.68
C PHE A 286 56.64 -4.99 -35.75
N VAL A 287 55.35 -4.78 -35.47
CA VAL A 287 54.27 -5.04 -36.44
C VAL A 287 54.35 -4.14 -37.67
N ARG A 288 54.71 -2.85 -37.51
CA ARG A 288 54.94 -1.96 -38.67
C ARG A 288 56.07 -2.48 -39.57
N LEU A 289 57.08 -3.09 -38.98
CA LEU A 289 58.25 -3.63 -39.67
C LEU A 289 57.92 -4.95 -40.38
N THR A 290 57.11 -5.81 -39.75
CA THR A 290 56.79 -7.17 -40.21
C THR A 290 55.45 -7.33 -40.94
N ARG A 291 54.66 -6.26 -41.11
CA ARG A 291 53.36 -6.29 -41.82
C ARG A 291 53.45 -6.95 -43.20
N ARG A 292 52.45 -7.75 -43.58
CA ARG A 292 52.40 -8.53 -44.84
C ARG A 292 52.62 -7.68 -46.11
N SER A 293 52.20 -6.42 -46.11
CA SER A 293 52.37 -5.47 -47.22
C SER A 293 53.61 -4.57 -47.09
N GLY A 294 54.46 -4.82 -46.09
CA GLY A 294 55.64 -4.02 -45.75
C GLY A 294 56.80 -4.19 -46.73
N ALA A 295 57.82 -3.32 -46.61
CA ALA A 295 59.02 -3.41 -47.44
C ALA A 295 59.79 -4.71 -47.18
N LEU A 296 59.88 -5.17 -45.92
CA LEU A 296 60.55 -6.41 -45.55
C LEU A 296 59.80 -7.65 -46.04
N ALA A 297 58.48 -7.74 -45.84
CA ALA A 297 57.68 -8.85 -46.34
C ALA A 297 57.75 -8.98 -47.87
N ARG A 298 57.69 -7.86 -48.61
CA ARG A 298 57.88 -7.85 -50.07
C ARG A 298 59.28 -8.28 -50.50
N ARG A 299 60.31 -7.91 -49.73
CA ARG A 299 61.70 -8.29 -50.02
C ARG A 299 61.97 -9.76 -49.70
N ALA A 300 61.44 -10.27 -48.59
CA ALA A 300 61.52 -11.68 -48.20
C ALA A 300 60.73 -12.59 -49.15
N GLY A 301 59.53 -12.18 -49.58
CA GLY A 301 58.74 -12.92 -50.56
C GLY A 301 59.42 -13.06 -51.93
N ARG A 302 60.21 -12.05 -52.35
CA ARG A 302 61.04 -12.12 -53.57
C ARG A 302 62.24 -13.07 -53.45
N VAL A 303 62.72 -13.34 -52.23
CA VAL A 303 63.82 -14.28 -51.96
C VAL A 303 63.30 -15.71 -51.87
N ALA A 304 62.09 -15.92 -51.33
CA ALA A 304 61.48 -17.24 -51.18
C ALA A 304 61.01 -17.89 -52.50
N THR A 305 60.78 -17.14 -53.57
CA THR A 305 60.40 -17.68 -54.89
C THR A 305 61.48 -18.52 -55.58
N GLY A 306 62.67 -18.69 -54.98
CA GLY A 306 63.77 -19.50 -55.50
C GLY A 306 63.80 -20.98 -55.08
N GLY A 307 62.87 -21.46 -54.25
CA GLY A 307 62.83 -22.88 -53.89
C GLY A 307 61.73 -23.22 -52.88
N ALA A 308 60.90 -24.20 -53.24
CA ALA A 308 59.79 -24.77 -52.47
C ALA A 308 58.64 -23.81 -52.10
N THR A 309 57.56 -23.87 -52.87
CA THR A 309 56.25 -23.34 -52.47
C THR A 309 55.70 -24.17 -51.31
N VAL A 310 55.92 -23.72 -50.08
CA VAL A 310 55.14 -24.17 -48.93
C VAL A 310 53.70 -23.70 -49.17
N ALA A 311 52.76 -24.66 -49.22
CA ALA A 311 51.34 -24.36 -49.33
C ALA A 311 50.86 -23.69 -48.03
N GLY A 312 50.57 -22.39 -48.12
CA GLY A 312 50.28 -21.51 -46.98
C GLY A 312 51.44 -20.54 -46.78
N GLY A 313 51.17 -19.24 -46.93
CA GLY A 313 52.18 -18.19 -46.69
C GLY A 313 52.76 -18.25 -45.27
N PRO A 314 53.90 -17.56 -45.01
CA PRO A 314 54.53 -17.58 -43.69
C PRO A 314 53.55 -17.13 -42.61
N ARG A 315 53.30 -18.00 -41.62
CA ARG A 315 52.49 -17.66 -40.45
C ARG A 315 53.23 -16.61 -39.62
N PRO A 316 52.52 -15.64 -39.02
CA PRO A 316 53.12 -14.73 -38.05
C PRO A 316 53.77 -15.50 -36.89
N VAL A 317 54.94 -15.06 -36.43
CA VAL A 317 55.66 -15.70 -35.30
C VAL A 317 54.78 -15.82 -34.04
N ILE A 318 53.90 -14.85 -33.81
CA ILE A 318 52.94 -14.88 -32.69
C ILE A 318 51.97 -16.06 -32.86
N GLU A 319 51.38 -16.22 -34.04
CA GLU A 319 50.42 -17.30 -34.30
C GLU A 319 51.11 -18.67 -34.22
N GLU A 320 52.30 -18.80 -34.80
CA GLU A 320 53.09 -20.05 -34.77
C GLU A 320 53.40 -20.49 -33.34
N ARG A 321 53.94 -19.60 -32.49
CA ARG A 321 54.28 -19.92 -31.10
C ARG A 321 53.06 -20.18 -30.21
N LEU A 322 51.95 -19.47 -30.44
CA LEU A 322 50.71 -19.70 -29.68
C LEU A 322 50.01 -21.01 -30.10
N SER A 323 50.09 -21.39 -31.38
CA SER A 323 49.62 -22.68 -31.87
C SER A 323 50.43 -23.84 -31.29
N GLU A 324 51.76 -23.72 -31.15
CA GLU A 324 52.62 -24.71 -30.49
C GLU A 324 52.20 -24.99 -29.03
N MET A 325 51.60 -24.00 -28.36
CA MET A 325 51.08 -24.12 -26.99
C MET A 325 49.63 -24.62 -26.91
N GLY A 326 48.99 -24.91 -28.05
CA GLY A 326 47.59 -25.32 -28.09
C GLY A 326 46.58 -24.20 -27.78
N LEU A 327 47.01 -22.93 -27.73
CA LEU A 327 46.16 -21.78 -27.41
C LEU A 327 45.30 -21.31 -28.59
N VAL A 328 45.61 -21.81 -29.78
CA VAL A 328 44.91 -21.56 -31.04
C VAL A 328 44.42 -22.90 -31.58
N GLY A 329 43.18 -23.26 -31.26
CA GLY A 329 42.56 -24.51 -31.72
C GLY A 329 42.09 -24.42 -33.16
N ALA A 330 42.39 -25.43 -33.98
CA ALA A 330 41.97 -25.51 -35.38
C ALA A 330 40.48 -25.89 -35.55
N GLU A 331 39.89 -26.61 -34.58
CA GLU A 331 38.52 -27.13 -34.65
C GLU A 331 37.48 -26.24 -33.94
N ALA A 332 37.90 -25.33 -33.04
CA ALA A 332 37.01 -24.45 -32.29
C ALA A 332 37.69 -23.11 -31.89
N PRO A 333 37.85 -22.14 -32.82
CA PRO A 333 38.55 -20.88 -32.55
C PRO A 333 37.87 -19.97 -31.50
N GLU A 334 36.58 -20.20 -31.22
CA GLU A 334 35.78 -19.54 -30.18
C GLU A 334 36.15 -20.00 -28.75
N ALA A 335 36.70 -21.22 -28.60
CA ALA A 335 37.06 -21.78 -27.30
C ALA A 335 38.53 -21.54 -26.92
N GLY A 336 39.34 -21.02 -27.85
CA GLY A 336 40.74 -20.66 -27.61
C GLY A 336 40.94 -19.19 -27.29
N LEU A 337 42.21 -18.76 -27.24
CA LEU A 337 42.60 -17.37 -26.96
C LEU A 337 41.82 -16.32 -27.80
N PRO A 338 41.57 -16.50 -29.12
CA PRO A 338 40.84 -15.50 -29.90
C PRO A 338 39.41 -15.26 -29.41
N GLY A 339 38.72 -16.30 -28.97
CA GLY A 339 37.37 -16.20 -28.40
C GLY A 339 37.39 -15.47 -27.06
N GLU A 340 38.31 -15.82 -26.16
CA GLU A 340 38.50 -15.11 -24.90
C GLU A 340 38.83 -13.64 -25.10
N LEU A 341 39.70 -13.33 -26.07
CA LEU A 341 40.07 -11.96 -26.34
C LEU A 341 38.87 -11.12 -26.79
N ARG A 342 38.02 -11.68 -27.65
CA ARG A 342 36.79 -11.00 -28.12
C ARG A 342 35.75 -10.88 -27.00
N ALA A 343 35.59 -11.91 -26.18
CA ALA A 343 34.69 -11.91 -25.02
C ALA A 343 35.14 -10.92 -23.94
N GLY A 344 36.45 -10.80 -23.71
CA GLY A 344 37.04 -9.88 -22.73
C GLY A 344 36.75 -8.41 -23.01
N VAL A 345 36.65 -8.03 -24.30
CA VAL A 345 36.23 -6.69 -24.74
C VAL A 345 34.76 -6.62 -25.16
N GLY A 346 33.94 -7.59 -24.73
CA GLY A 346 32.51 -7.65 -25.00
C GLY A 346 31.80 -6.31 -24.71
N PRO A 347 31.22 -5.65 -25.72
CA PRO A 347 30.69 -4.29 -25.59
C PRO A 347 29.59 -4.17 -24.55
N GLN A 348 28.69 -5.14 -24.50
CA GLN A 348 27.57 -5.18 -23.55
C GLN A 348 28.08 -5.24 -22.10
N ARG A 349 29.05 -6.12 -21.81
CA ARG A 349 29.70 -6.23 -20.49
C ARG A 349 30.40 -4.93 -20.09
N LEU A 350 31.18 -4.34 -21.00
CA LEU A 350 31.89 -3.08 -20.71
C LEU A 350 30.94 -1.90 -20.49
N GLN A 351 29.83 -1.84 -21.22
CA GLN A 351 28.81 -0.82 -20.98
C GLN A 351 28.08 -1.06 -19.65
N LEU A 352 27.77 -2.31 -19.32
CA LEU A 352 27.19 -2.66 -18.03
C LEU A 352 28.05 -2.18 -16.87
N LEU A 353 29.34 -2.50 -16.86
CA LEU A 353 30.29 -2.05 -15.83
C LEU A 353 30.33 -0.51 -15.71
N ARG A 354 30.30 0.21 -16.83
CA ARG A 354 30.25 1.69 -16.83
C ARG A 354 28.93 2.23 -16.25
N MET A 355 27.83 1.53 -16.44
CA MET A 355 26.53 1.94 -15.94
C MET A 355 26.37 1.64 -14.44
N THR A 356 27.03 0.59 -13.93
CA THR A 356 27.03 0.25 -12.50
C THR A 356 27.53 1.41 -11.62
N ASP A 357 28.51 2.18 -12.09
CA ASP A 357 29.03 3.36 -11.38
C ASP A 357 28.12 4.60 -11.46
N ARG A 358 27.17 4.62 -12.41
CA ARG A 358 26.36 5.81 -12.75
C ARG A 358 24.90 5.70 -12.32
N ILE A 359 24.42 4.49 -12.04
CA ILE A 359 23.04 4.22 -11.67
C ILE A 359 23.05 3.60 -10.26
N PRO A 360 22.17 4.04 -9.35
CA PRO A 360 22.13 3.51 -7.98
C PRO A 360 22.08 1.98 -7.92
N ALA A 361 22.84 1.40 -6.98
CA ALA A 361 23.01 -0.05 -6.80
C ALA A 361 21.67 -0.82 -6.70
N GLY A 362 20.64 -0.21 -6.11
CA GLY A 362 19.32 -0.82 -5.95
C GLY A 362 18.63 -1.20 -7.27
N PHE A 363 18.95 -0.52 -8.39
CA PHE A 363 18.40 -0.85 -9.71
C PHE A 363 19.08 -2.04 -10.39
N TRP A 364 20.27 -2.42 -9.91
CA TRP A 364 21.03 -3.57 -10.42
C TRP A 364 20.74 -4.86 -9.66
N ALA A 365 20.17 -4.78 -8.46
CA ALA A 365 19.92 -5.93 -7.59
C ALA A 365 19.05 -7.04 -8.23
N ARG A 366 18.28 -6.73 -9.28
CA ARG A 366 17.44 -7.69 -10.02
C ARG A 366 17.96 -7.98 -11.44
N ARG A 367 19.24 -7.69 -11.72
CA ARG A 367 19.87 -7.88 -13.03
C ARG A 367 21.12 -8.74 -12.89
N SER A 368 21.31 -9.64 -13.84
CA SER A 368 22.54 -10.43 -13.97
C SER A 368 23.25 -10.09 -15.28
N GLU A 369 24.58 -10.21 -15.31
CA GLU A 369 25.36 -10.13 -16.56
C GLU A 369 24.93 -11.21 -17.58
N SER A 370 24.36 -12.32 -17.10
CA SER A 370 23.87 -13.43 -17.92
C SER A 370 22.49 -13.20 -18.55
N GLU A 371 21.81 -12.09 -18.26
CA GLU A 371 20.55 -11.76 -18.94
C GLU A 371 20.80 -11.44 -20.42
N ALA A 372 19.86 -11.80 -21.29
CA ALA A 372 19.95 -11.47 -22.73
C ALA A 372 19.95 -9.96 -23.02
N ARG A 373 19.42 -9.13 -22.10
CA ARG A 373 19.32 -7.67 -22.24
C ARG A 373 19.54 -6.96 -20.90
N PRO A 374 20.78 -6.94 -20.37
CA PRO A 374 21.07 -6.43 -19.02
C PRO A 374 20.91 -4.91 -18.90
N LEU A 375 20.96 -4.19 -20.02
CA LEU A 375 20.77 -2.74 -20.11
C LEU A 375 19.32 -2.32 -20.37
N ARG A 376 18.36 -3.24 -20.25
CA ARG A 376 16.93 -2.94 -20.42
C ARG A 376 16.47 -1.76 -19.54
N PRO A 377 15.45 -0.99 -19.96
CA PRO A 377 14.88 0.07 -19.15
C PRO A 377 14.44 -0.44 -17.76
N ILE A 378 14.60 0.40 -16.75
CA ILE A 378 14.01 0.24 -15.42
C ILE A 378 12.52 0.54 -15.57
N MET A 379 11.70 -0.49 -15.40
CA MET A 379 10.26 -0.35 -15.26
C MET A 379 9.93 -0.18 -13.78
N ALA A 380 9.10 0.81 -13.49
CA ALA A 380 8.65 1.10 -12.14
C ALA A 380 7.16 1.45 -12.16
N HIS A 381 6.57 1.44 -10.97
CA HIS A 381 5.22 1.92 -10.78
C HIS A 381 5.25 2.92 -9.61
N PRO A 382 4.41 3.97 -9.66
CA PRO A 382 4.29 4.90 -8.55
C PRO A 382 3.66 4.19 -7.34
N LYS A 383 3.75 4.80 -6.16
CA LYS A 383 3.13 4.30 -4.92
C LYS A 383 2.19 5.36 -4.35
N PHE A 384 0.97 4.95 -4.04
CA PHE A 384 -0.03 5.77 -3.37
C PHE A 384 -0.36 5.16 -2.01
N THR A 385 -0.35 5.99 -0.97
CA THR A 385 -0.63 5.59 0.42
C THR A 385 -2.02 5.96 0.89
N VAL A 386 -2.83 6.61 0.03
CA VAL A 386 -4.20 7.01 0.34
C VAL A 386 -5.07 5.75 0.47
N PRO A 387 -5.80 5.57 1.59
CA PRO A 387 -6.76 4.48 1.75
C PRO A 387 -7.96 4.65 0.80
N ILE A 388 -8.18 3.68 -0.08
CA ILE A 388 -9.24 3.77 -1.10
C ILE A 388 -10.65 3.67 -0.48
N ALA A 389 -10.81 3.09 0.70
CA ALA A 389 -12.09 3.02 1.41
C ALA A 389 -12.65 4.41 1.76
N GLU A 390 -11.78 5.38 2.09
CA GLU A 390 -12.19 6.78 2.34
C GLU A 390 -12.83 7.39 1.09
N GLU A 391 -12.16 7.25 -0.06
CA GLU A 391 -12.65 7.76 -1.34
C GLU A 391 -13.94 7.07 -1.79
N LEU A 392 -14.04 5.75 -1.57
CA LEU A 392 -15.23 4.97 -1.88
C LEU A 392 -16.43 5.43 -1.05
N LEU A 393 -16.26 5.61 0.26
CA LEU A 393 -17.34 6.04 1.16
C LEU A 393 -17.77 7.47 0.91
N ALA A 394 -16.84 8.36 0.58
CA ALA A 394 -17.15 9.76 0.28
C ALA A 394 -17.97 9.92 -1.02
N ARG A 395 -17.67 9.11 -2.05
CA ARG A 395 -18.26 9.26 -3.40
C ARG A 395 -19.46 8.36 -3.61
N TRP A 396 -19.40 7.12 -3.11
CA TRP A 396 -20.34 6.04 -3.40
C TRP A 396 -20.71 5.26 -2.13
N PRO A 397 -21.27 5.93 -1.10
CA PRO A 397 -21.58 5.29 0.18
C PRO A 397 -22.53 4.10 0.04
N GLU A 398 -23.53 4.19 -0.85
CA GLU A 398 -24.49 3.11 -1.13
C GLU A 398 -23.88 1.88 -1.83
N TRP A 399 -22.67 1.98 -2.38
CA TRP A 399 -21.92 0.86 -2.95
C TRP A 399 -20.94 0.26 -1.94
N ALA A 400 -20.41 1.08 -1.03
CA ALA A 400 -19.56 0.61 0.07
C ALA A 400 -20.38 -0.10 1.14
N VAL A 401 -21.52 0.48 1.51
CA VAL A 401 -22.46 -0.01 2.53
C VAL A 401 -23.88 0.08 1.95
N PRO A 402 -24.32 -0.94 1.20
CA PRO A 402 -25.68 -0.99 0.67
C PRO A 402 -26.73 -0.79 1.76
N GLY A 403 -27.67 0.14 1.55
CA GLY A 403 -28.77 0.41 2.47
C GLY A 403 -28.44 1.42 3.58
N ILE A 404 -27.25 2.03 3.56
CA ILE A 404 -26.80 2.99 4.58
C ILE A 404 -27.79 4.15 4.80
N GLY A 405 -28.44 4.62 3.72
CA GLY A 405 -29.45 5.68 3.82
C GLY A 405 -30.66 5.31 4.69
N ALA A 406 -31.00 4.02 4.79
CA ALA A 406 -32.17 3.53 5.53
C ALA A 406 -31.93 3.37 7.04
N LEU A 407 -30.68 3.43 7.51
CA LEU A 407 -30.35 3.27 8.91
C LEU A 407 -30.96 4.41 9.75
N PRO A 408 -31.84 4.15 10.73
CA PRO A 408 -32.45 5.22 11.54
C PRO A 408 -31.40 6.01 12.35
N PRO A 409 -31.67 7.27 12.72
CA PRO A 409 -30.82 8.00 13.65
C PRO A 409 -30.73 7.31 15.01
N ASP A 410 -29.61 7.54 15.71
CA ASP A 410 -29.26 6.93 17.00
C ASP A 410 -29.26 5.38 16.96
N SER A 411 -28.73 4.82 15.88
CA SER A 411 -28.59 3.37 15.67
C SER A 411 -27.14 2.95 15.73
N VAL A 412 -26.92 1.77 16.30
CA VAL A 412 -25.63 1.06 16.29
C VAL A 412 -25.85 -0.30 15.65
N THR A 413 -24.98 -0.67 14.73
CA THR A 413 -25.04 -1.97 14.04
C THR A 413 -23.65 -2.52 13.78
N LEU A 414 -23.55 -3.83 13.63
CA LEU A 414 -22.30 -4.54 13.43
C LEU A 414 -22.26 -5.10 12.00
N LEU A 415 -21.16 -4.84 11.32
CA LEU A 415 -20.88 -5.27 9.95
C LEU A 415 -19.54 -6.02 9.92
N GLU A 416 -19.27 -6.68 8.81
CA GLU A 416 -18.03 -7.38 8.52
C GLU A 416 -17.42 -6.80 7.23
N THR A 417 -16.10 -6.61 7.18
CA THR A 417 -15.41 -6.25 5.93
C THR A 417 -15.52 -7.38 4.92
N ASN A 418 -15.51 -7.03 3.64
CA ASN A 418 -15.59 -7.97 2.54
C ASN A 418 -14.26 -8.04 1.76
N PRO A 419 -13.38 -9.03 2.03
CA PRO A 419 -12.07 -9.14 1.39
C PRO A 419 -12.14 -9.34 -0.12
N GLU A 420 -13.13 -10.07 -0.62
CA GLU A 420 -13.30 -10.26 -2.07
C GLU A 420 -13.69 -8.96 -2.78
N PHE A 421 -14.53 -8.13 -2.15
CA PHE A 421 -14.87 -6.82 -2.69
C PHE A 421 -13.64 -5.90 -2.72
N ALA A 422 -12.90 -5.84 -1.61
CA ALA A 422 -11.69 -5.03 -1.52
C ALA A 422 -10.63 -5.48 -2.56
N ALA A 423 -10.40 -6.79 -2.69
CA ALA A 423 -9.53 -7.36 -3.71
C ALA A 423 -9.96 -6.97 -5.13
N ALA A 424 -11.25 -7.17 -5.44
CA ALA A 424 -11.78 -6.87 -6.77
C ALA A 424 -11.63 -5.40 -7.13
N LEU A 425 -11.96 -4.50 -6.20
CA LEU A 425 -11.84 -3.07 -6.40
C LEU A 425 -10.38 -2.66 -6.61
N LEU A 426 -9.46 -3.14 -5.78
CA LEU A 426 -8.04 -2.86 -5.93
C LEU A 426 -7.47 -3.39 -7.25
N VAL A 427 -7.86 -4.59 -7.70
CA VAL A 427 -7.43 -5.11 -9.00
C VAL A 427 -7.94 -4.24 -10.14
N GLY A 428 -9.22 -3.83 -10.13
CA GLY A 428 -9.79 -2.96 -11.16
C GLY A 428 -9.15 -1.57 -11.20
N LEU A 429 -8.93 -0.98 -10.03
CA LEU A 429 -8.24 0.30 -9.83
C LEU A 429 -6.80 0.26 -10.38
N ASN A 430 -6.01 -0.75 -9.98
CA ASN A 430 -4.63 -0.88 -10.47
C ASN A 430 -4.57 -1.22 -11.96
N HIS A 431 -5.49 -2.05 -12.47
CA HIS A 431 -5.57 -2.38 -13.88
C HIS A 431 -5.83 -1.14 -14.75
N GLU A 432 -6.80 -0.31 -14.37
CA GLU A 432 -7.12 0.92 -15.09
C GLU A 432 -5.97 1.92 -15.03
N PHE A 433 -5.38 2.12 -13.85
CA PHE A 433 -4.29 3.07 -13.70
C PHE A 433 -3.03 2.62 -14.44
N ASN A 434 -2.70 1.33 -14.44
CA ASN A 434 -1.60 0.80 -15.25
C ASN A 434 -1.84 0.95 -16.76
N ARG A 435 -3.09 0.94 -17.21
CA ARG A 435 -3.44 1.27 -18.60
C ARG A 435 -3.18 2.75 -18.89
N GLU A 436 -3.58 3.64 -17.99
CA GLU A 436 -3.34 5.09 -18.13
C GLU A 436 -1.84 5.43 -18.07
N LEU A 437 -1.08 4.79 -17.19
CA LEU A 437 0.38 4.95 -17.11
C LEU A 437 1.03 4.60 -18.46
N LEU A 438 0.65 3.47 -19.08
CA LEU A 438 1.16 3.12 -20.41
C LEU A 438 0.73 4.14 -21.47
N TRP A 439 -0.54 4.53 -21.48
CA TRP A 439 -1.08 5.52 -22.43
C TRP A 439 -0.34 6.86 -22.37
N ARG A 440 0.10 7.27 -21.18
CA ARG A 440 0.86 8.50 -20.94
C ARG A 440 2.38 8.32 -21.06
N GLU A 441 2.86 7.20 -21.60
CA GLU A 441 4.28 6.86 -21.77
C GLU A 441 5.09 6.84 -20.45
N PHE A 442 4.43 6.54 -19.34
CA PHE A 442 5.11 6.30 -18.07
C PHE A 442 5.94 5.00 -18.17
N PRO A 443 7.17 4.95 -17.61
CA PRO A 443 8.04 3.78 -17.69
C PRO A 443 7.55 2.63 -16.78
N THR A 444 6.49 1.96 -17.19
CA THR A 444 5.86 0.83 -16.48
C THR A 444 5.80 -0.42 -17.36
N ASP A 445 5.80 -1.59 -16.74
CA ASP A 445 5.49 -2.88 -17.37
C ASP A 445 4.00 -3.27 -17.21
N GLN A 446 3.19 -2.37 -16.65
CA GLN A 446 1.76 -2.54 -16.33
C GLN A 446 1.45 -3.63 -15.28
N ARG A 447 2.47 -4.26 -14.69
CA ARG A 447 2.30 -5.33 -13.69
C ARG A 447 2.29 -4.81 -12.26
N GLY A 448 2.84 -3.62 -12.04
CA GLY A 448 2.96 -3.01 -10.72
C GLY A 448 1.64 -2.82 -9.99
N THR A 449 1.69 -2.65 -8.67
CA THR A 449 0.51 -2.38 -7.82
C THR A 449 0.63 -0.98 -7.20
N PRO A 450 0.30 0.09 -7.93
CA PRO A 450 0.34 1.46 -7.41
C PRO A 450 -0.46 1.72 -6.14
N PHE A 451 -1.64 1.10 -6.03
CA PHE A 451 -2.54 1.23 -4.90
C PHE A 451 -2.63 -0.10 -4.16
N ALA A 452 -2.05 -0.14 -2.98
CA ALA A 452 -1.98 -1.36 -2.17
C ALA A 452 -2.77 -1.26 -0.86
N ARG A 453 -3.44 -0.12 -0.60
CA ARG A 453 -4.21 0.16 0.62
C ARG A 453 -5.68 0.40 0.30
N PHE A 454 -6.54 -0.47 0.81
CA PHE A 454 -7.98 -0.29 0.82
C PHE A 454 -8.41 0.39 2.13
N TRP A 455 -8.08 -0.19 3.28
CA TRP A 455 -8.46 0.33 4.60
C TRP A 455 -7.41 1.29 5.16
N PRO A 456 -7.80 2.20 6.07
CA PRO A 456 -6.84 3.07 6.74
C PRO A 456 -5.91 2.24 7.64
N GLY A 457 -4.60 2.40 7.43
CA GLY A 457 -3.57 1.68 8.18
C GLY A 457 -2.16 2.04 7.72
N ASP A 458 -1.17 1.65 8.52
CA ASP A 458 0.24 1.91 8.23
C ASP A 458 0.80 0.98 7.15
N GLU A 459 0.23 -0.22 7.04
CA GLU A 459 0.65 -1.26 6.10
C GLU A 459 -0.21 -1.30 4.83
N ALA A 460 0.30 -1.96 3.79
CA ALA A 460 -0.48 -2.29 2.60
C ALA A 460 -1.42 -3.47 2.90
N ASP A 461 -2.66 -3.43 2.41
CA ASP A 461 -3.62 -4.52 2.55
C ASP A 461 -3.35 -5.66 1.56
N VAL A 462 -2.72 -5.36 0.42
CA VAL A 462 -2.37 -6.34 -0.61
C VAL A 462 -0.88 -6.31 -0.92
N ASP A 463 -0.31 -7.48 -1.17
CA ASP A 463 1.00 -7.58 -1.81
C ASP A 463 0.87 -7.42 -3.34
N GLU A 464 1.99 -7.42 -4.05
CA GLU A 464 2.02 -7.21 -5.50
C GLU A 464 1.10 -8.21 -6.23
N ILE A 465 0.06 -7.68 -6.89
CA ILE A 465 -1.00 -8.48 -7.56
C ILE A 465 -0.40 -9.41 -8.62
N ALA A 466 0.70 -9.00 -9.27
CA ALA A 466 1.41 -9.82 -10.25
C ALA A 466 2.04 -11.10 -9.68
N ARG A 467 2.09 -11.25 -8.35
CA ARG A 467 2.59 -12.45 -7.66
C ARG A 467 1.50 -13.32 -7.05
N TRP A 468 0.23 -12.91 -7.18
CA TRP A 468 -0.87 -13.72 -6.68
C TRP A 468 -0.92 -15.06 -7.45
N PRO A 469 -1.05 -16.21 -6.74
CA PRO A 469 -1.23 -17.48 -7.41
C PRO A 469 -2.50 -17.47 -8.28
N LEU A 470 -2.45 -18.08 -9.45
CA LEU A 470 -3.56 -18.05 -10.41
C LEU A 470 -4.74 -18.93 -9.98
N ASP A 471 -4.46 -19.97 -9.21
CA ASP A 471 -5.40 -20.95 -8.64
C ASP A 471 -5.96 -20.51 -7.27
N ALA A 472 -5.48 -19.39 -6.73
CA ALA A 472 -5.98 -18.89 -5.45
C ALA A 472 -7.37 -18.24 -5.60
N PRO A 473 -8.25 -18.38 -4.58
CA PRO A 473 -9.55 -17.72 -4.57
C PRO A 473 -9.41 -16.20 -4.38
N LEU A 474 -10.40 -15.45 -4.85
CA LEU A 474 -10.43 -14.00 -4.66
C LEU A 474 -10.44 -13.65 -3.16
N GLY A 475 -9.73 -12.58 -2.77
CA GLY A 475 -9.61 -12.18 -1.37
C GLY A 475 -8.43 -12.80 -0.62
N SER A 476 -7.95 -13.99 -1.02
CA SER A 476 -6.79 -14.63 -0.38
C SER A 476 -5.47 -13.86 -0.56
N GLY A 477 -5.40 -12.98 -1.57
CA GLY A 477 -4.26 -12.09 -1.81
C GLY A 477 -4.18 -10.87 -0.89
N LEU A 478 -5.18 -10.67 -0.02
CA LEU A 478 -5.08 -9.70 1.07
C LEU A 478 -4.23 -10.28 2.20
N ARG A 479 -3.56 -9.41 2.96
CA ARG A 479 -2.80 -9.79 4.16
C ARG A 479 -3.66 -10.42 5.25
N THR A 480 -4.96 -10.18 5.23
CA THR A 480 -5.93 -10.83 6.11
C THR A 480 -6.16 -12.30 5.75
N GLY A 481 -5.58 -12.80 4.65
CA GLY A 481 -5.80 -14.18 4.19
C GLY A 481 -7.22 -14.46 3.70
N GLY A 482 -8.01 -13.41 3.41
CA GLY A 482 -9.42 -13.53 3.05
C GLY A 482 -10.38 -13.54 4.23
N GLU A 483 -9.90 -13.32 5.46
CA GLU A 483 -10.76 -13.14 6.64
C GLU A 483 -11.28 -11.69 6.73
N GLY A 484 -12.56 -11.57 7.11
CA GLY A 484 -13.21 -10.30 7.37
C GLY A 484 -12.94 -9.80 8.80
N HIS A 485 -12.99 -8.49 8.99
CA HIS A 485 -12.90 -7.83 10.27
C HIS A 485 -14.25 -7.21 10.66
N LEU A 486 -14.54 -7.18 11.94
CA LEU A 486 -15.73 -6.52 12.46
C LEU A 486 -15.60 -5.00 12.35
N VAL A 487 -16.71 -4.39 11.97
CA VAL A 487 -16.86 -2.95 11.83
C VAL A 487 -18.12 -2.53 12.57
N LEU A 488 -17.99 -1.62 13.54
CA LEU A 488 -19.15 -1.02 14.19
C LEU A 488 -19.58 0.22 13.43
N LEU A 489 -20.79 0.20 12.88
CA LEU A 489 -21.41 1.35 12.25
C LEU A 489 -22.29 2.06 13.27
N VAL A 490 -22.01 3.34 13.48
CA VAL A 490 -22.70 4.17 14.45
C VAL A 490 -23.27 5.38 13.73
N ARG A 491 -24.60 5.55 13.80
CA ARG A 491 -25.29 6.73 13.29
C ARG A 491 -26.03 7.40 14.43
N GLY A 492 -25.67 8.62 14.81
CA GLY A 492 -26.36 9.34 15.88
C GLY A 492 -25.84 10.73 16.16
N GLU A 493 -26.66 11.51 16.86
CA GLU A 493 -26.33 12.88 17.28
C GLU A 493 -25.13 12.91 18.25
N LEU A 494 -24.86 11.78 18.93
CA LEU A 494 -23.68 11.60 19.77
C LEU A 494 -22.40 12.00 19.04
N LEU A 495 -22.19 11.48 17.83
CA LEU A 495 -20.97 11.66 17.06
C LEU A 495 -20.84 13.10 16.53
N ARG A 496 -21.96 13.71 16.16
CA ARG A 496 -22.01 15.10 15.72
C ARG A 496 -21.61 16.06 16.85
N ARG A 497 -22.10 15.84 18.08
CA ARG A 497 -21.81 16.73 19.23
C ARG A 497 -20.47 16.45 19.90
N PHE A 498 -20.05 15.18 19.87
CA PHE A 498 -18.80 14.71 20.45
C PHE A 498 -17.89 14.11 19.37
N PRO A 499 -17.45 14.90 18.37
CA PRO A 499 -16.41 14.46 17.46
C PRO A 499 -15.15 14.15 18.28
N GLY A 500 -14.58 12.97 18.06
CA GLY A 500 -13.52 12.41 18.89
C GLY A 500 -13.97 11.33 19.89
N THR A 501 -15.24 10.93 19.88
CA THR A 501 -15.70 9.74 20.61
C THR A 501 -14.84 8.54 20.24
N ALA A 502 -14.12 7.99 21.22
CA ALA A 502 -13.26 6.85 21.03
C ALA A 502 -14.06 5.58 21.25
N LEU A 503 -13.89 4.60 20.35
CA LEU A 503 -14.48 3.29 20.48
C LEU A 503 -13.38 2.26 20.66
N LEU A 504 -13.49 1.45 21.72
CA LEU A 504 -12.53 0.40 22.05
C LEU A 504 -13.24 -0.95 21.99
N ALA A 505 -12.61 -1.95 21.38
CA ALA A 505 -12.98 -3.34 21.59
C ALA A 505 -12.20 -3.88 22.79
N VAL A 506 -12.89 -4.47 23.77
CA VAL A 506 -12.32 -4.97 25.02
C VAL A 506 -12.77 -6.40 25.24
N ARG A 507 -11.84 -7.29 25.58
CA ARG A 507 -12.17 -8.67 25.92
C ARG A 507 -12.84 -8.74 27.30
N GLY A 508 -13.96 -9.43 27.41
CA GLY A 508 -14.65 -9.66 28.67
C GLY A 508 -13.92 -10.65 29.58
N GLU A 509 -14.23 -10.58 30.87
CA GLU A 509 -13.87 -11.57 31.88
C GLU A 509 -15.16 -12.05 32.57
N GLU A 510 -15.44 -13.35 32.51
CA GLU A 510 -16.65 -13.96 33.11
C GLU A 510 -17.98 -13.29 32.68
N GLY A 511 -18.06 -12.85 31.42
CA GLY A 511 -19.24 -12.17 30.87
C GLY A 511 -19.43 -10.73 31.37
N ARG A 512 -18.40 -10.13 31.99
CA ARG A 512 -18.39 -8.72 32.42
C ARG A 512 -17.21 -7.97 31.82
N LEU A 513 -17.35 -6.65 31.73
CA LEU A 513 -16.23 -5.77 31.41
C LEU A 513 -15.28 -5.72 32.63
N PRO A 514 -13.96 -5.94 32.46
CA PRO A 514 -13.00 -5.83 33.54
C PRO A 514 -12.99 -4.44 34.18
N ALA A 515 -12.58 -4.32 35.44
CA ALA A 515 -12.48 -3.02 36.13
C ALA A 515 -11.36 -2.13 35.56
N ALA A 516 -10.29 -2.74 35.06
CA ALA A 516 -9.21 -2.08 34.35
C ALA A 516 -8.91 -2.86 33.07
N PHE A 517 -8.87 -2.17 31.93
CA PHE A 517 -8.64 -2.81 30.64
C PHE A 517 -7.84 -1.92 29.70
N GLY A 518 -7.00 -2.57 28.90
CA GLY A 518 -6.62 -2.09 27.58
C GLY A 518 -7.65 -2.55 26.55
N GLY A 519 -7.80 -1.83 25.45
CA GLY A 519 -8.68 -2.22 24.36
C GLY A 519 -8.02 -1.97 23.02
N LEU A 520 -8.49 -2.71 22.01
CA LEU A 520 -8.13 -2.44 20.62
C LEU A 520 -8.91 -1.19 20.16
N PRO A 521 -8.24 -0.08 19.85
CA PRO A 521 -8.94 1.10 19.35
C PRO A 521 -9.50 0.83 17.96
N GLY A 522 -10.77 1.19 17.77
CA GLY A 522 -11.39 1.16 16.45
C GLY A 522 -10.88 2.33 15.61
N THR A 523 -10.41 2.05 14.40
CA THR A 523 -10.02 3.11 13.45
C THR A 523 -11.28 3.79 12.91
N PRO A 524 -11.50 5.08 13.20
CA PRO A 524 -12.70 5.78 12.77
C PRO A 524 -12.62 6.16 11.30
N LEU A 525 -13.72 5.96 10.58
CA LEU A 525 -13.89 6.29 9.18
C LEU A 525 -15.26 6.98 9.03
N ALA A 526 -15.22 8.31 8.96
CA ALA A 526 -16.42 9.14 8.95
C ALA A 526 -17.03 9.17 7.55
N LEU A 527 -18.32 8.86 7.46
CA LEU A 527 -19.11 9.07 6.24
C LEU A 527 -19.69 10.49 6.22
N ASP A 528 -20.18 10.92 7.38
CA ASP A 528 -20.71 12.26 7.62
C ASP A 528 -20.51 12.65 9.10
N GLU A 529 -21.00 13.82 9.52
CA GLU A 529 -20.86 14.33 10.90
C GLU A 529 -21.50 13.43 11.97
N SER A 530 -22.47 12.60 11.60
CA SER A 530 -23.29 11.78 12.48
C SER A 530 -23.12 10.28 12.25
N THR A 531 -22.46 9.87 11.17
CA THR A 531 -22.30 8.48 10.75
C THR A 531 -20.82 8.13 10.65
N VAL A 532 -20.34 7.26 11.55
CA VAL A 532 -18.94 6.83 11.60
C VAL A 532 -18.87 5.31 11.65
N LEU A 533 -17.98 4.74 10.84
CA LEU A 533 -17.55 3.35 10.91
C LEU A 533 -16.32 3.24 11.80
N TYR A 534 -16.27 2.24 12.66
CA TYR A 534 -15.10 1.94 13.48
C TYR A 534 -14.60 0.54 13.12
N LEU A 535 -13.41 0.46 12.53
CA LEU A 535 -12.81 -0.80 12.09
C LEU A 535 -11.96 -1.42 13.19
N PHE A 536 -12.14 -2.72 13.43
CA PHE A 536 -11.37 -3.48 14.41
C PHE A 536 -10.57 -4.59 13.73
N ALA A 537 -9.32 -4.29 13.40
CA ALA A 537 -8.43 -5.25 12.75
C ALA A 537 -8.23 -6.52 13.62
N GLY A 538 -8.33 -7.70 13.00
CA GLY A 538 -8.08 -8.99 13.63
C GLY A 538 -9.19 -9.51 14.55
N ILE A 539 -10.37 -8.90 14.56
CA ILE A 539 -11.56 -9.41 15.26
C ILE A 539 -12.59 -9.82 14.20
N ASP A 540 -12.92 -11.10 14.12
CA ASP A 540 -14.03 -11.62 13.32
C ASP A 540 -15.24 -11.95 14.21
N GLU A 541 -16.35 -12.40 13.60
CA GLU A 541 -17.54 -12.78 14.36
C GLU A 541 -17.27 -13.94 15.33
N GLN A 542 -16.56 -14.98 14.86
CA GLN A 542 -16.34 -16.20 15.64
C GLN A 542 -15.55 -15.89 16.91
N ARG A 543 -14.46 -15.13 16.78
CA ARG A 543 -13.63 -14.68 17.88
C ARG A 543 -14.37 -13.73 18.80
N ALA A 544 -15.16 -12.80 18.25
CA ALA A 544 -15.98 -11.88 19.05
C ALA A 544 -16.96 -12.61 19.97
N ARG A 545 -17.59 -13.69 19.48
CA ARG A 545 -18.49 -14.55 20.26
C ARG A 545 -17.71 -15.43 21.24
N ALA A 546 -16.62 -16.06 20.82
CA ALA A 546 -15.88 -17.01 21.64
C ALA A 546 -15.16 -16.35 22.83
N GLU A 547 -14.67 -15.13 22.64
CA GLU A 547 -13.90 -14.40 23.66
C GLU A 547 -14.72 -13.31 24.39
N ASP A 548 -16.06 -13.27 24.20
CA ASP A 548 -16.97 -12.34 24.88
C ASP A 548 -16.54 -10.85 24.79
N TRP A 549 -16.35 -10.36 23.56
CA TRP A 549 -15.91 -8.98 23.35
C TRP A 549 -16.99 -7.93 23.68
N PHE A 550 -16.53 -6.75 24.11
CA PHE A 550 -17.35 -5.56 24.39
C PHE A 550 -16.87 -4.38 23.53
N PHE A 551 -17.80 -3.61 22.99
CA PHE A 551 -17.52 -2.33 22.33
C PHE A 551 -17.82 -1.19 23.27
N VAL A 552 -16.78 -0.50 23.73
CA VAL A 552 -16.81 0.56 24.74
C VAL A 552 -16.72 1.92 24.07
N PHE A 553 -17.81 2.67 24.09
CA PHE A 553 -17.84 4.09 23.76
C PHE A 553 -17.26 4.87 24.92
N ARG A 554 -16.27 5.71 24.65
CA ARG A 554 -15.63 6.57 25.65
C ARG A 554 -15.76 8.03 25.26
N GLU A 555 -16.21 8.82 26.22
CA GLU A 555 -16.28 10.28 26.07
C GLU A 555 -14.89 10.86 25.78
N PRO A 556 -14.76 11.76 24.78
CA PRO A 556 -13.50 12.46 24.53
C PRO A 556 -13.17 13.38 25.71
N MET A 557 -12.04 13.16 26.36
CA MET A 557 -11.54 14.07 27.39
C MET A 557 -11.17 15.43 26.77
N ARG A 558 -12.00 16.44 26.98
CA ARG A 558 -11.75 17.84 26.55
C ARG A 558 -11.06 18.71 27.61
N GLY A 559 -10.75 18.12 28.78
CA GLY A 559 -10.17 18.79 29.95
C GLY A 559 -10.72 18.21 31.25
N THR A 560 -10.24 18.69 32.39
CA THR A 560 -10.82 18.37 33.70
C THR A 560 -12.18 19.05 33.83
N GLN A 561 -13.23 18.26 34.09
CA GLN A 561 -14.59 18.76 34.26
C GLN A 561 -15.02 18.60 35.71
N PHE A 562 -15.77 19.59 36.21
CA PHE A 562 -16.32 19.58 37.56
C PHE A 562 -17.83 19.78 37.48
N GLY A 563 -18.59 18.91 38.13
CA GLY A 563 -20.04 18.91 38.12
C GLY A 563 -20.62 17.66 38.78
N PHE A 564 -21.94 17.54 38.71
CA PHE A 564 -22.70 16.39 39.20
C PHE A 564 -23.49 15.76 38.05
N ASP A 565 -23.96 14.54 38.26
CA ASP A 565 -24.71 13.82 37.23
C ASP A 565 -26.11 14.41 37.04
N SER A 566 -26.59 14.38 35.79
CA SER A 566 -27.94 14.78 35.42
C SER A 566 -28.83 13.55 35.28
N GLY A 567 -29.84 13.41 36.13
CA GLY A 567 -30.74 12.25 36.09
C GLY A 567 -31.52 12.05 37.38
N PRO A 568 -32.34 10.99 37.46
CA PRO A 568 -32.98 10.60 38.71
C PRO A 568 -31.92 10.21 39.77
N PRO A 569 -32.16 10.49 41.05
CA PRO A 569 -31.22 10.13 42.11
C PRO A 569 -31.03 8.61 42.18
N VAL A 570 -29.77 8.18 42.16
CA VAL A 570 -29.35 6.79 42.37
C VAL A 570 -28.86 6.59 43.81
N PRO A 571 -28.81 5.34 44.33
CA PRO A 571 -28.21 5.07 45.63
C PRO A 571 -26.75 5.53 45.66
N LEU A 572 -26.44 6.46 46.56
CA LEU A 572 -25.13 7.10 46.66
C LEU A 572 -24.11 6.14 47.29
N LYS A 573 -23.38 5.39 46.46
CA LYS A 573 -22.29 4.50 46.91
C LYS A 573 -20.97 5.24 47.00
N THR A 574 -20.68 6.04 45.97
CA THR A 574 -19.51 6.90 45.86
C THR A 574 -19.93 8.35 45.64
N TRP A 575 -19.01 9.30 45.76
CA TRP A 575 -19.30 10.70 45.44
C TRP A 575 -19.61 10.94 43.96
N ALA A 576 -19.18 10.04 43.07
CA ALA A 576 -19.51 10.11 41.63
C ALA A 576 -21.01 9.87 41.36
N ASP A 577 -21.73 9.20 42.27
CA ASP A 577 -23.17 8.93 42.13
C ASP A 577 -24.04 10.16 42.51
N LEU A 578 -23.43 11.27 42.94
CA LEU A 578 -24.14 12.48 43.36
C LEU A 578 -24.70 13.23 42.15
N THR A 579 -26.02 13.45 42.14
CA THR A 579 -26.71 14.17 41.07
C THR A 579 -27.00 15.63 41.44
N TRP A 580 -27.26 16.47 40.45
CA TRP A 580 -27.70 17.87 40.67
C TRP A 580 -28.97 18.00 41.52
N SER A 581 -29.79 16.94 41.60
CA SER A 581 -30.99 16.91 42.45
C SER A 581 -30.68 16.71 43.94
N GLY A 582 -29.51 16.15 44.25
CA GLY A 582 -29.04 15.89 45.62
C GLY A 582 -28.30 17.05 46.26
N VAL A 583 -28.08 18.15 45.52
CA VAL A 583 -27.35 19.33 45.99
C VAL A 583 -28.26 20.55 46.07
N THR A 584 -28.06 21.38 47.09
CA THR A 584 -28.84 22.61 47.24
C THR A 584 -28.18 23.72 46.43
N LEU A 585 -28.95 24.34 45.53
CA LEU A 585 -28.51 25.52 44.77
C LEU A 585 -29.05 26.80 45.44
N ASP A 586 -28.27 27.88 45.41
CA ASP A 586 -28.75 29.20 45.78
C ASP A 586 -29.48 29.92 44.62
N ALA A 587 -29.92 31.15 44.86
CA ALA A 587 -30.61 31.97 43.86
C ALA A 587 -29.73 32.30 42.63
N ALA A 588 -28.40 32.26 42.78
CA ALA A 588 -27.43 32.47 41.71
C ALA A 588 -27.04 31.15 40.99
N ARG A 589 -27.66 30.02 41.37
CA ARG A 589 -27.35 28.66 40.89
C ARG A 589 -25.95 28.17 41.29
N CYS A 590 -25.39 28.71 42.37
CA CYS A 590 -24.19 28.19 42.99
C CYS A 590 -24.53 27.07 43.99
N VAL A 591 -23.65 26.09 44.10
CA VAL A 591 -23.81 24.97 45.04
C VAL A 591 -23.59 25.49 46.46
N ARG A 592 -24.58 25.29 47.33
CA ARG A 592 -24.46 25.59 48.76
C ARG A 592 -23.75 24.44 49.46
N LEU A 593 -22.75 24.76 50.27
CA LEU A 593 -22.04 23.77 51.09
C LEU A 593 -22.88 23.28 52.28
N ALA A 594 -23.92 24.04 52.67
CA ALA A 594 -24.87 23.68 53.71
C ALA A 594 -26.33 23.84 53.21
N PRO A 595 -27.22 22.85 53.47
CA PRO A 595 -26.95 21.58 54.15
C PRO A 595 -26.11 20.63 53.30
N ALA A 596 -25.29 19.80 53.94
CA ALA A 596 -24.48 18.80 53.26
C ALA A 596 -25.37 17.66 52.72
N PRO A 597 -25.05 17.09 51.54
CA PRO A 597 -25.71 15.90 51.01
C PRO A 597 -25.40 14.67 51.88
N ALA A 598 -26.11 13.56 51.62
CA ALA A 598 -25.80 12.28 52.25
C ALA A 598 -24.34 11.86 51.98
N VAL A 599 -23.71 11.21 52.95
CA VAL A 599 -22.34 10.68 52.79
C VAL A 599 -22.42 9.32 52.08
N PRO A 600 -21.62 9.08 51.03
CA PRO A 600 -21.61 7.80 50.32
C PRO A 600 -21.15 6.63 51.21
N GLY A 601 -21.66 5.43 50.93
CA GLY A 601 -21.37 4.23 51.73
C GLY A 601 -20.03 3.52 51.45
N GLU A 602 -19.45 3.72 50.27
CA GLU A 602 -18.25 3.02 49.78
C GLU A 602 -17.14 4.04 49.45
N LEU A 603 -16.60 4.69 50.48
CA LEU A 603 -15.53 5.67 50.35
C LEU A 603 -14.13 5.02 50.41
N PRO A 604 -13.10 5.61 49.77
CA PRO A 604 -11.72 5.11 49.85
C PRO A 604 -11.22 5.12 51.30
N PRO A 605 -10.52 4.07 51.77
CA PRO A 605 -10.15 3.93 53.18
C PRO A 605 -9.02 4.87 53.63
N ALA A 606 -8.18 5.35 52.71
CA ALA A 606 -6.95 6.06 53.06
C ALA A 606 -7.10 7.60 53.19
N ASP A 607 -8.07 8.21 52.51
CA ASP A 607 -8.35 9.67 52.54
C ASP A 607 -9.69 9.97 51.83
N PRO A 608 -10.85 9.74 52.46
CA PRO A 608 -12.13 9.96 51.82
C PRO A 608 -12.43 11.47 51.73
N PRO A 609 -12.78 12.00 50.54
CA PRO A 609 -13.03 13.43 50.42
C PRO A 609 -14.30 13.82 51.19
N VAL A 610 -14.23 14.94 51.90
CA VAL A 610 -15.29 15.41 52.80
C VAL A 610 -15.97 16.65 52.24
N TRP A 611 -17.30 16.60 52.12
CA TRP A 611 -18.10 17.71 51.62
C TRP A 611 -17.88 18.99 52.44
N GLY A 612 -17.50 20.08 51.76
CA GLY A 612 -17.34 21.41 52.36
C GLY A 612 -16.12 21.58 53.25
N ARG A 613 -15.20 20.60 53.33
CA ARG A 613 -13.97 20.70 54.14
C ARG A 613 -12.99 21.72 53.55
N ASP A 614 -12.61 21.52 52.29
CA ASP A 614 -11.71 22.40 51.56
C ASP A 614 -11.94 22.30 50.04
N ALA A 615 -11.26 23.15 49.28
CA ALA A 615 -11.39 23.20 47.83
C ALA A 615 -10.86 21.93 47.14
N ALA A 616 -9.88 21.22 47.72
CA ALA A 616 -9.33 20.01 47.14
C ALA A 616 -10.33 18.84 47.26
N ASP A 617 -10.96 18.70 48.42
CA ASP A 617 -12.02 17.72 48.64
C ASP A 617 -13.25 18.02 47.78
N MET A 618 -13.67 19.29 47.70
CA MET A 618 -14.75 19.67 46.79
C MET A 618 -14.41 19.40 45.32
N ALA A 619 -13.16 19.63 44.91
CA ALA A 619 -12.70 19.28 43.56
C ALA A 619 -12.74 17.76 43.33
N ARG A 620 -12.31 16.95 44.29
CA ARG A 620 -12.39 15.46 44.20
C ARG A 620 -13.83 14.97 44.11
N ILE A 621 -14.75 15.56 44.88
CA ILE A 621 -16.18 15.20 44.89
C ILE A 621 -16.85 15.60 43.57
N THR A 622 -16.54 16.79 43.07
CA THR A 622 -17.16 17.31 41.84
C THR A 622 -16.46 16.85 40.58
N PHE A 623 -15.32 16.16 40.66
CA PHE A 623 -14.57 15.74 39.49
C PHE A 623 -15.37 14.73 38.66
N GLN A 624 -15.73 15.12 37.43
CA GLN A 624 -16.46 14.25 36.52
C GLN A 624 -15.49 13.32 35.80
N GLN A 625 -15.71 12.02 35.98
CA GLN A 625 -15.02 10.99 35.23
C GLN A 625 -15.65 10.87 33.83
N PRO A 626 -14.85 10.57 32.78
CA PRO A 626 -15.41 10.40 31.44
C PRO A 626 -16.39 9.24 31.41
N PHE A 627 -17.56 9.49 30.85
CA PHE A 627 -18.57 8.45 30.75
C PHE A 627 -18.14 7.36 29.75
N GLN A 628 -18.46 6.12 30.08
CA GLN A 628 -18.23 4.96 29.23
C GLN A 628 -19.49 4.11 29.10
N LEU A 629 -19.81 3.70 27.87
CA LEU A 629 -20.92 2.79 27.58
C LEU A 629 -20.41 1.57 26.83
N ALA A 630 -20.64 0.39 27.39
CA ALA A 630 -20.26 -0.88 26.78
C ALA A 630 -21.47 -1.57 26.14
N PHE A 631 -21.33 -2.02 24.90
CA PHE A 631 -22.22 -2.99 24.28
C PHE A 631 -21.53 -4.34 24.19
N ARG A 632 -22.19 -5.41 24.63
CA ARG A 632 -21.65 -6.77 24.48
C ARG A 632 -21.81 -7.22 23.03
N ALA A 633 -20.75 -7.76 22.42
CA ALA A 633 -20.73 -8.17 21.03
C ALA A 633 -21.79 -9.24 20.71
N THR A 634 -22.01 -10.20 21.62
CA THR A 634 -23.03 -11.25 21.44
C THR A 634 -24.44 -10.68 21.29
N THR A 635 -24.78 -9.66 22.08
CA THR A 635 -26.06 -8.93 21.97
C THR A 635 -26.17 -8.18 20.64
N LEU A 636 -25.06 -7.61 20.15
CA LEU A 636 -25.00 -6.95 18.84
C LEU A 636 -25.00 -7.94 17.66
N LEU A 637 -24.80 -9.22 17.92
CA LEU A 637 -24.76 -10.29 16.93
C LEU A 637 -26.06 -11.13 16.96
N GLY A 638 -27.09 -10.66 17.65
CA GLY A 638 -28.42 -11.29 17.73
C GLY A 638 -28.50 -12.52 18.65
N GLY A 639 -27.54 -12.67 19.58
CA GLY A 639 -27.48 -13.76 20.56
C GLY A 639 -27.92 -13.38 21.97
#